data_AF-A0A352PZE2-F1
#
_entry.id   AF-A0A352PZE2-F1
#
_cell.length_a   1.000
_cell.length_b   1.000
_cell.length_c   1.000
_cell.angle_alpha   90.00
_cell.angle_beta   90.00
_cell.angle_gamma   90.00
#
_symmetry.space_group_name_H-M   'P 1'
#
loop_
_entity.id
_entity.type
_entity.pdbx_description
1 polymer ?
#
loop_
_entity_poly.entity_id
_entity_poly.type
_entity_poly.pdbx_seq_one_letter_code
_entity_poly.pdbx_strand_id
1 'polypeptide(L)'
;MKILMLLALAIPIIYFSDANAFDDKRTHPQITQKAIDGVSVKIEKYLQTNLTLPQGLATIISDGPQSTMSIREWLLLGAKQEDDPMCRASNHFHNPRNDLSWADSGLADQNWFVNRRCSVSLYPPEKITSAVQWATAYYAPAPNGSRQIGGDNDEDWAHAREYLYVFLTGKTFVGKMIAKDESMRQAFLASSMEALGKVLHLLQDMAVPSHVRNDFLSNLQHTGITGPTLFSPTKWAYEKFERFVETHPEIITGGTVCGLAQKTLTNFWDTNVYDGQSPDLLDMLQMGLAEYTNMNFASDNTIFTESNLDAGSNSDGIKYYHPYPRRTSTNVQKYLDGVLRPEIVFGEDNVPDTSFYIAKIQDGERIDHFIKPTYFSKPLITNETGDLQTFHRSFMLDDACVSEYTSKLIPKAVGYSASLIEYFFRGDFDVKDVFVRRDPGGNIVGINMKITNSSKLDAQPELLVMGDIELSYRYIAPQDRQATYGLIENVYDVDYKTNAINFDYVDLVTDLPNSIPLGSKDISFTIVYRGRLGDEEGCVFGKVLPFTSKIAYSGQPQCGSGPSHIYTVHPDGTKDTQITNDADGYAWRGMPAWSPDGRMLAFNGITSRNQYEIVVLDLTSDQPYPGNIYRKLRHADAHYIAPSFSPDGERLLAERLLLRHPQDGQDLYHSLIYFNLTTDEWYFEGSKDFWSQNPYAELPRWSSRYETVFQYQVGTQNGENIYNIWSVDLDTKSIKYLTDEWADSRWPNWSPDGESVVFGSKRDGGSYYDIWLANRINPNPVKLVECQPSCSVYSFSPDSRAIVFQIAGLLYTVNLDNMQANPVSSTWCSSTPEWSPHVYEKPPAP
;
A
#
# COMPACT_ATOMS: atom_id res chain seq x y z
N MET A 1 59.11 -6.87 52.04
CA MET A 1 59.00 -6.58 50.59
C MET A 1 58.44 -7.82 49.89
N LYS A 2 57.14 -8.13 49.70
CA LYS A 2 55.84 -7.42 49.74
C LYS A 2 55.85 -6.07 49.03
N ILE A 3 55.06 -5.94 47.97
CA ILE A 3 54.94 -4.85 46.97
C ILE A 3 55.71 -5.16 45.67
N LEU A 4 55.12 -5.99 44.81
CA LEU A 4 55.32 -5.98 43.34
C LEU A 4 54.46 -7.04 42.60
N MET A 5 53.58 -7.78 43.29
CA MET A 5 52.77 -8.85 42.70
C MET A 5 51.25 -8.67 42.91
N LEU A 6 50.77 -7.41 42.99
CA LEU A 6 49.35 -7.10 43.26
C LEU A 6 48.75 -6.05 42.31
N LEU A 7 49.32 -5.85 41.11
CA LEU A 7 48.78 -4.93 40.09
C LEU A 7 48.38 -5.62 38.77
N ALA A 8 48.22 -6.96 38.77
CA ALA A 8 47.85 -7.73 37.58
C ALA A 8 46.46 -8.39 37.64
N LEU A 9 45.67 -8.14 38.68
CA LEU A 9 44.35 -8.76 38.85
C LEU A 9 43.39 -7.80 39.54
N ALA A 10 43.05 -6.73 38.82
CA ALA A 10 41.80 -6.02 39.01
C ALA A 10 41.30 -5.71 37.59
N ILE A 11 40.61 -6.68 36.99
CA ILE A 11 39.64 -6.35 35.94
C ILE A 11 38.48 -5.75 36.73
N PRO A 12 38.27 -4.42 36.70
CA PRO A 12 37.00 -3.93 37.17
C PRO A 12 35.99 -4.41 36.14
N ILE A 13 35.11 -5.33 36.55
CA ILE A 13 33.84 -5.54 35.87
C ILE A 13 33.08 -4.23 36.10
N ILE A 14 33.36 -3.25 35.25
CA ILE A 14 32.59 -2.03 35.16
C ILE A 14 31.33 -2.45 34.42
N TYR A 15 30.20 -2.45 35.13
CA TYR A 15 28.90 -2.36 34.49
C TYR A 15 28.88 -1.01 33.75
N PHE A 16 29.12 -1.05 32.44
CA PHE A 16 29.04 0.12 31.57
C PHE A 16 27.57 0.34 31.21
N SER A 17 26.90 1.27 31.89
CA SER A 17 25.62 1.81 31.46
C SER A 17 25.85 2.95 30.46
N ASP A 18 25.16 2.85 29.32
CA ASP A 18 24.88 3.87 28.30
C ASP A 18 26.07 4.42 27.48
N ALA A 19 26.37 3.74 26.37
CA ALA A 19 27.19 4.25 25.28
C ALA A 19 26.39 5.27 24.43
N ASN A 20 26.55 6.57 24.72
CA ASN A 20 25.94 7.69 23.99
C ASN A 20 27.00 8.36 23.09
N ALA A 21 27.39 7.76 21.95
CA ALA A 21 28.59 8.24 21.25
C ALA A 21 28.56 8.17 19.72
N PHE A 22 27.55 7.51 19.16
CA PHE A 22 27.17 7.59 17.75
C PHE A 22 25.66 7.43 17.73
N ASP A 23 25.00 8.21 18.60
CA ASP A 23 23.60 8.02 18.94
C ASP A 23 22.80 9.14 18.30
N ASP A 24 22.74 9.14 16.98
CA ASP A 24 21.96 10.12 16.25
C ASP A 24 20.46 9.75 16.28
N LYS A 25 19.93 9.78 17.50
CA LYS A 25 18.52 9.49 17.78
C LYS A 25 17.57 10.58 17.27
N ARG A 26 18.07 11.65 16.66
CA ARG A 26 17.31 12.88 16.39
C ARG A 26 17.40 13.32 14.94
N THR A 27 18.58 13.47 14.37
CA THR A 27 18.80 14.07 13.05
C THR A 27 18.27 13.19 11.93
N HIS A 28 18.69 11.93 11.84
CA HIS A 28 18.25 11.02 10.76
C HIS A 28 16.74 10.78 10.78
N PRO A 29 16.08 10.58 11.95
CA PRO A 29 14.62 10.59 12.00
C PRO A 29 14.00 11.90 11.52
N GLN A 30 14.58 13.07 11.83
CA GLN A 30 14.06 14.36 11.35
C GLN A 30 14.22 14.54 9.83
N ILE A 31 15.36 14.14 9.25
CA ILE A 31 15.58 14.14 7.80
C ILE A 31 14.59 13.19 7.11
N THR A 32 14.44 11.98 7.65
CA THR A 32 13.48 10.97 7.16
C THR A 32 12.05 11.49 7.23
N GLN A 33 11.67 12.13 8.35
CA GLN A 33 10.37 12.77 8.51
C GLN A 33 10.13 13.83 7.42
N LYS A 34 11.11 14.71 7.16
CA LYS A 34 10.99 15.71 6.07
C LYS A 34 10.90 15.07 4.69
N ALA A 35 11.65 14.00 4.45
CA ALA A 35 11.59 13.26 3.20
C ALA A 35 10.19 12.66 2.97
N ILE A 36 9.64 11.99 3.99
CA ILE A 36 8.27 11.45 3.97
C ILE A 36 7.26 12.57 3.69
N ASP A 37 7.38 13.71 4.37
CA ASP A 37 6.45 14.82 4.18
C ASP A 37 6.48 15.35 2.73
N GLY A 38 7.66 15.38 2.11
CA GLY A 38 7.87 15.80 0.72
C GLY A 38 7.25 14.89 -0.34
N VAL A 39 7.05 13.60 -0.05
CA VAL A 39 6.43 12.61 -0.95
C VAL A 39 5.14 12.00 -0.42
N SER A 40 4.59 12.58 0.65
CA SER A 40 3.42 12.07 1.39
C SER A 40 2.25 11.72 0.47
N VAL A 41 1.88 12.58 -0.48
CA VAL A 41 0.77 12.32 -1.42
C VAL A 41 0.92 10.98 -2.17
N LYS A 42 2.13 10.63 -2.61
CA LYS A 42 2.39 9.39 -3.35
C LYS A 42 2.36 8.17 -2.45
N ILE A 43 2.97 8.27 -1.26
CA ILE A 43 3.01 7.17 -0.28
C ILE A 43 1.61 6.90 0.28
N GLU A 44 0.88 7.96 0.67
CA GLU A 44 -0.50 7.88 1.14
C GLU A 44 -1.37 7.20 0.09
N LYS A 45 -1.25 7.60 -1.19
CA LYS A 45 -1.94 6.92 -2.28
C LYS A 45 -1.62 5.43 -2.31
N TYR A 46 -0.35 5.03 -2.35
CA TYR A 46 0.02 3.61 -2.39
C TYR A 46 -0.55 2.85 -1.18
N LEU A 47 -0.36 3.34 0.05
CA LEU A 47 -0.84 2.67 1.25
C LEU A 47 -2.38 2.56 1.27
N GLN A 48 -3.08 3.64 0.91
CA GLN A 48 -4.54 3.70 0.96
C GLN A 48 -5.21 2.94 -0.19
N THR A 49 -4.69 3.03 -1.42
CA THR A 49 -5.31 2.43 -2.60
C THR A 49 -4.77 1.05 -2.92
N ASN A 50 -3.46 0.83 -2.77
CA ASN A 50 -2.83 -0.44 -3.15
C ASN A 50 -2.82 -1.43 -1.99
N LEU A 51 -2.54 -0.97 -0.76
CA LEU A 51 -2.57 -1.85 0.41
C LEU A 51 -3.88 -1.79 1.20
N THR A 52 -4.84 -0.96 0.78
CA THR A 52 -6.14 -0.76 1.46
C THR A 52 -6.00 -0.39 2.95
N LEU A 53 -4.98 0.40 3.28
CA LEU A 53 -4.73 0.94 4.61
C LEU A 53 -5.27 2.37 4.67
N PRO A 54 -6.53 2.61 5.07
CA PRO A 54 -7.19 3.91 4.91
C PRO A 54 -6.56 5.04 5.73
N GLN A 55 -5.80 4.71 6.78
CA GLN A 55 -5.04 5.69 7.57
C GLN A 55 -3.64 5.97 6.97
N GLY A 56 -3.28 5.30 5.87
CA GLY A 56 -2.00 5.42 5.19
C GLY A 56 -0.81 5.39 6.14
N LEU A 57 0.01 6.45 6.18
CA LEU A 57 1.19 6.49 7.06
C LEU A 57 0.85 6.45 8.56
N ALA A 58 -0.37 6.85 8.95
CA ALA A 58 -0.84 6.78 10.33
C ALA A 58 -1.39 5.39 10.72
N THR A 59 -1.42 4.44 9.77
CA THR A 59 -1.87 3.07 10.04
C THR A 59 -1.00 2.42 11.10
N ILE A 60 -1.64 1.98 12.18
CA ILE A 60 -0.98 1.34 13.32
C ILE A 60 -0.78 -0.15 13.03
N ILE A 61 0.47 -0.60 13.09
CA ILE A 61 0.89 -1.99 12.90
C ILE A 61 1.79 -2.43 14.05
N SER A 62 1.81 -3.74 14.32
CA SER A 62 2.59 -4.33 15.41
C SER A 62 3.66 -5.27 14.89
N ASP A 63 4.81 -5.31 15.57
CA ASP A 63 5.85 -6.34 15.41
C ASP A 63 5.47 -7.69 16.07
N GLY A 64 4.24 -7.77 16.60
CA GLY A 64 3.71 -8.90 17.35
C GLY A 64 3.64 -8.58 18.85
N PRO A 65 4.56 -9.07 19.69
CA PRO A 65 4.41 -8.99 21.15
C PRO A 65 5.02 -7.73 21.83
N GLN A 66 5.77 -6.88 21.12
CA GLN A 66 6.62 -5.88 21.78
C GLN A 66 6.18 -4.43 21.55
N SER A 67 5.84 -4.08 20.31
CA SER A 67 5.59 -2.70 19.92
C SER A 67 4.42 -2.57 18.96
N THR A 68 3.69 -1.46 19.10
CA THR A 68 2.58 -1.08 18.22
C THR A 68 2.76 0.39 17.87
N MET A 69 3.06 0.67 16.60
CA MET A 69 3.41 2.00 16.10
C MET A 69 2.80 2.22 14.71
N SER A 70 2.71 3.47 14.28
CA SER A 70 2.33 3.82 12.91
C SER A 70 3.41 3.42 11.91
N ILE A 71 3.03 3.20 10.64
CA ILE A 71 3.98 2.99 9.53
C ILE A 71 5.06 4.08 9.49
N ARG A 72 4.64 5.34 9.71
CA ARG A 72 5.56 6.48 9.83
C ARG A 72 6.57 6.25 10.95
N GLU A 73 6.12 5.91 12.15
CA GLU A 73 6.99 5.70 13.29
C GLU A 73 7.98 4.54 13.08
N TRP A 74 7.60 3.47 12.36
CA TRP A 74 8.52 2.40 12.00
C TRP A 74 9.65 2.85 11.06
N LEU A 75 9.34 3.66 10.04
CA LEU A 75 10.37 4.28 9.20
C LEU A 75 11.33 5.15 10.02
N LEU A 76 10.79 5.94 10.94
CA LEU A 76 11.59 6.80 11.83
C LEU A 76 12.40 5.98 12.83
N LEU A 77 11.88 4.84 13.29
CA LEU A 77 12.58 3.92 14.19
C LEU A 77 13.79 3.29 13.50
N GLY A 78 13.62 2.82 12.26
CA GLY A 78 14.73 2.32 11.46
C GLY A 78 15.83 3.36 11.29
N ALA A 79 15.45 4.58 10.89
CA ALA A 79 16.40 5.68 10.75
C ALA A 79 17.09 6.07 12.07
N LYS A 80 16.47 5.79 13.22
CA LYS A 80 17.03 6.04 14.55
C LYS A 80 17.99 4.94 15.01
N GLN A 81 17.78 3.71 14.56
CA GLN A 81 18.46 2.51 15.08
C GLN A 81 19.62 2.04 14.20
N GLU A 82 19.87 2.68 13.04
CA GLU A 82 20.90 2.20 12.11
C GLU A 82 22.27 1.99 12.81
N ASP A 83 22.59 2.89 13.72
CA ASP A 83 23.86 2.90 14.46
C ASP A 83 23.99 1.85 15.56
N ASP A 84 22.89 1.20 15.97
CA ASP A 84 22.88 0.27 17.08
C ASP A 84 22.95 -1.19 16.58
N PRO A 85 23.92 -2.00 17.07
CA PRO A 85 24.99 -1.64 17.99
C PRO A 85 26.12 -0.85 17.32
N MET A 86 26.77 0.03 18.08
CA MET A 86 27.86 0.96 17.68
C MET A 86 28.81 0.47 16.55
N CYS A 87 29.16 -0.81 16.50
CA CYS A 87 30.03 -1.35 15.45
C CYS A 87 29.41 -1.33 14.04
N ARG A 88 28.09 -1.20 13.94
CA ARG A 88 27.35 -1.04 12.68
C ARG A 88 27.66 0.27 11.98
N ALA A 89 27.92 1.33 12.75
CA ALA A 89 28.36 2.64 12.24
C ALA A 89 29.68 2.60 11.42
N SER A 90 30.45 1.51 11.52
CA SER A 90 31.64 1.30 10.67
C SER A 90 31.28 1.24 9.17
N ASN A 91 30.02 0.95 8.83
CA ASN A 91 29.52 0.88 7.46
C ASN A 91 29.07 2.22 6.88
N HIS A 92 29.23 3.35 7.58
CA HIS A 92 28.73 4.65 7.11
C HIS A 92 29.61 5.29 6.02
N PHE A 93 30.79 4.73 5.80
CA PHE A 93 31.80 5.30 4.92
C PHE A 93 31.64 4.81 3.49
N HIS A 94 31.78 5.72 2.53
CA HIS A 94 31.86 5.38 1.11
C HIS A 94 32.64 6.43 0.32
N ASN A 95 33.83 6.09 -0.15
CA ASN A 95 34.64 6.90 -1.05
C ASN A 95 34.13 6.73 -2.49
N PRO A 96 33.49 7.75 -3.10
CA PRO A 96 32.79 7.64 -4.39
C PRO A 96 33.73 7.78 -5.59
N ARG A 97 35.03 7.56 -5.38
CA ARG A 97 36.03 7.61 -6.43
C ARG A 97 35.99 6.31 -7.23
N ASN A 98 35.64 6.39 -8.50
CA ASN A 98 35.49 5.23 -9.38
C ASN A 98 36.81 4.58 -9.81
N ASP A 99 37.96 5.20 -9.48
CA ASP A 99 39.27 4.55 -9.60
C ASP A 99 39.55 3.57 -8.44
N LEU A 100 38.65 3.51 -7.46
CA LEU A 100 38.56 2.47 -6.44
C LEU A 100 37.46 1.46 -6.80
N SER A 101 37.66 0.19 -6.41
CA SER A 101 36.54 -0.76 -6.40
C SER A 101 35.60 -0.40 -5.25
N TRP A 102 34.29 -0.67 -5.35
CA TRP A 102 33.37 -0.42 -4.24
C TRP A 102 33.66 -1.25 -2.99
N ALA A 103 34.37 -2.37 -3.14
CA ALA A 103 34.89 -3.13 -2.00
C ALA A 103 35.98 -2.37 -1.23
N ASP A 104 36.74 -1.51 -1.92
CA ASP A 104 37.77 -0.64 -1.35
C ASP A 104 37.25 0.77 -1.01
N SER A 105 35.99 1.08 -1.36
CA SER A 105 35.36 2.37 -1.07
C SER A 105 34.89 2.50 0.38
N GLY A 106 34.88 1.43 1.18
CA GLY A 106 34.46 1.48 2.58
C GLY A 106 35.49 2.10 3.52
N LEU A 107 35.27 1.93 4.83
CA LEU A 107 36.18 2.42 5.86
C LEU A 107 37.56 1.72 5.77
N ALA A 108 38.59 2.50 5.42
CA ALA A 108 39.97 2.01 5.32
C ALA A 108 40.94 2.70 6.30
N ASP A 109 40.62 3.88 6.82
CA ASP A 109 41.45 4.53 7.84
C ASP A 109 41.10 4.03 9.26
N GLN A 110 42.07 4.06 10.18
CA GLN A 110 41.94 3.55 11.56
C GLN A 110 41.32 2.13 11.71
N ASN A 111 41.39 1.29 10.67
CA ASN A 111 40.81 -0.06 10.68
C ASN A 111 41.30 -0.93 11.86
N TRP A 112 42.55 -0.77 12.30
CA TRP A 112 43.12 -1.48 13.45
C TRP A 112 42.32 -1.21 14.74
N PHE A 113 41.82 0.01 14.91
CA PHE A 113 41.05 0.44 16.07
C PHE A 113 39.66 -0.18 16.03
N VAL A 114 38.97 -0.04 14.89
CA VAL A 114 37.65 -0.62 14.66
C VAL A 114 37.70 -2.14 14.79
N ASN A 115 38.68 -2.78 14.15
CA ASN A 115 38.86 -4.24 14.21
C ASN A 115 39.08 -4.73 15.64
N ARG A 116 39.93 -4.04 16.40
CA ARG A 116 40.15 -4.38 17.81
C ARG A 116 38.89 -4.21 18.65
N ARG A 117 38.06 -3.20 18.36
CA ARG A 117 36.85 -2.90 19.13
C ARG A 117 35.68 -3.83 18.77
N CYS A 118 35.55 -4.17 17.50
CA CYS A 118 34.40 -4.89 16.94
C CYS A 118 34.63 -6.40 16.77
N SER A 119 35.88 -6.88 16.85
CA SER A 119 36.25 -8.31 16.83
C SER A 119 35.62 -9.18 17.93
N VAL A 120 35.12 -8.57 19.01
CA VAL A 120 34.39 -9.26 20.09
C VAL A 120 32.89 -8.92 20.12
N SER A 121 32.40 -8.24 19.09
CA SER A 121 30.99 -7.86 18.92
C SER A 121 30.27 -8.85 18.00
N LEU A 122 28.94 -8.74 17.91
CA LEU A 122 28.12 -9.46 16.91
C LEU A 122 28.41 -9.01 15.45
N TYR A 123 29.20 -7.95 15.29
CA TYR A 123 29.61 -7.35 14.02
C TYR A 123 31.14 -7.39 13.89
N PRO A 124 31.71 -8.56 13.54
CA PRO A 124 33.15 -8.70 13.38
C PRO A 124 33.66 -7.96 12.12
N PRO A 125 34.98 -7.71 12.01
CA PRO A 125 35.59 -6.94 10.91
C PRO A 125 35.19 -7.36 9.50
N GLU A 126 34.98 -8.65 9.27
CA GLU A 126 34.54 -9.22 7.99
C GLU A 126 33.14 -8.76 7.54
N LYS A 127 32.36 -8.11 8.41
CA LYS A 127 31.07 -7.49 8.07
C LYS A 127 31.17 -6.00 7.70
N ILE A 128 32.36 -5.40 7.79
CA ILE A 128 32.56 -3.98 7.47
C ILE A 128 32.71 -3.85 5.95
N THR A 129 31.82 -3.05 5.35
CA THR A 129 31.73 -2.79 3.92
C THR A 129 31.44 -1.30 3.69
N SER A 130 31.39 -0.84 2.44
CA SER A 130 30.97 0.54 2.15
C SER A 130 29.47 0.75 2.44
N ALA A 131 29.06 1.98 2.69
CA ALA A 131 27.65 2.32 2.92
C ALA A 131 26.72 1.85 1.80
N VAL A 132 27.17 1.98 0.55
CA VAL A 132 26.41 1.54 -0.62
C VAL A 132 26.24 0.03 -0.62
N GLN A 133 27.31 -0.72 -0.36
CA GLN A 133 27.25 -2.18 -0.31
C GLN A 133 26.43 -2.65 0.90
N TRP A 134 26.56 -2.02 2.06
CA TRP A 134 25.79 -2.36 3.26
C TRP A 134 24.29 -2.11 3.06
N ALA A 135 23.91 -0.99 2.45
CA ALA A 135 22.53 -0.62 2.20
C ALA A 135 21.85 -1.43 1.08
N THR A 136 22.61 -1.85 0.06
CA THR A 136 22.03 -2.36 -1.21
C THR A 136 22.52 -3.74 -1.64
N ALA A 137 23.55 -4.27 -0.99
CA ALA A 137 24.27 -5.49 -1.36
C ALA A 137 25.02 -5.43 -2.70
N TYR A 138 25.06 -4.30 -3.40
CA TYR A 138 25.76 -4.15 -4.68
C TYR A 138 27.27 -3.90 -4.50
N TYR A 139 28.07 -4.50 -5.38
CA TYR A 139 29.52 -4.29 -5.52
C TYR A 139 29.90 -3.38 -6.69
N ALA A 140 28.91 -2.96 -7.48
CA ALA A 140 29.04 -2.08 -8.63
C ALA A 140 27.67 -1.46 -8.96
N PRO A 141 27.59 -0.39 -9.77
CA PRO A 141 26.35 0.32 -10.04
C PRO A 141 25.20 -0.56 -10.56
N ALA A 142 24.03 -0.47 -9.93
CA ALA A 142 22.80 -1.09 -10.42
C ALA A 142 22.35 -0.43 -11.75
N PRO A 143 21.67 -1.14 -12.66
CA PRO A 143 21.23 -2.54 -12.55
C PRO A 143 22.30 -3.58 -12.89
N ASN A 144 23.36 -3.20 -13.59
CA ASN A 144 24.27 -4.15 -14.23
C ASN A 144 25.39 -4.66 -13.31
N GLY A 145 25.58 -4.02 -12.15
CA GLY A 145 26.56 -4.41 -11.15
C GLY A 145 26.21 -5.72 -10.46
N SER A 146 27.25 -6.49 -10.09
CA SER A 146 27.06 -7.69 -9.28
C SER A 146 26.58 -7.32 -7.87
N ARG A 147 25.69 -8.14 -7.30
CA ARG A 147 25.23 -8.00 -5.91
C ARG A 147 25.36 -9.30 -5.13
N GLN A 148 25.49 -9.20 -3.81
CA GLN A 148 25.39 -10.33 -2.91
C GLN A 148 23.94 -10.83 -2.83
N ILE A 149 23.77 -12.15 -2.82
CA ILE A 149 22.45 -12.80 -2.67
C ILE A 149 22.50 -13.65 -1.40
N GLY A 150 21.51 -13.47 -0.51
CA GLY A 150 21.43 -14.21 0.75
C GLY A 150 22.54 -13.84 1.73
N GLY A 151 22.89 -12.54 1.81
CA GLY A 151 23.82 -12.03 2.81
C GLY A 151 23.23 -12.04 4.21
N ASP A 152 24.09 -11.88 5.22
CA ASP A 152 23.72 -11.90 6.65
C ASP A 152 23.20 -10.55 7.17
N ASN A 153 23.09 -9.53 6.32
CA ASN A 153 22.52 -8.23 6.68
C ASN A 153 21.02 -8.22 6.38
N ASP A 154 20.21 -8.44 7.41
CA ASP A 154 18.76 -8.56 7.34
C ASP A 154 18.01 -7.21 7.35
N GLU A 155 18.76 -6.11 7.18
CA GLU A 155 18.30 -4.73 7.26
C GLU A 155 18.62 -3.92 5.98
N ASP A 156 19.01 -4.60 4.89
CA ASP A 156 19.31 -3.97 3.60
C ASP A 156 18.05 -3.78 2.72
N TRP A 157 18.23 -3.14 1.57
CA TRP A 157 17.16 -2.92 0.59
C TRP A 157 16.47 -4.20 0.14
N ALA A 158 17.23 -5.29 -0.04
CA ALA A 158 16.69 -6.55 -0.50
C ALA A 158 15.79 -7.21 0.56
N HIS A 159 16.17 -7.14 1.84
CA HIS A 159 15.35 -7.61 2.95
C HIS A 159 14.14 -6.72 3.19
N ALA A 160 14.25 -5.40 3.05
CA ALA A 160 13.08 -4.51 3.07
C ALA A 160 12.03 -4.93 2.02
N ARG A 161 12.47 -5.32 0.81
CA ARG A 161 11.60 -5.89 -0.24
C ARG A 161 11.07 -7.28 0.12
N GLU A 162 11.90 -8.16 0.67
CA GLU A 162 11.49 -9.51 1.07
C GLU A 162 10.45 -9.47 2.20
N TYR A 163 10.62 -8.61 3.20
CA TYR A 163 9.64 -8.44 4.28
C TYR A 163 8.30 -7.94 3.74
N LEU A 164 8.30 -7.00 2.77
CA LEU A 164 7.08 -6.60 2.09
C LEU A 164 6.43 -7.78 1.35
N TYR A 165 7.24 -8.62 0.69
CA TYR A 165 6.74 -9.83 0.03
C TYR A 165 6.14 -10.82 1.03
N VAL A 166 6.78 -11.03 2.18
CA VAL A 166 6.26 -11.89 3.26
C VAL A 166 4.97 -11.31 3.84
N PHE A 167 4.85 -9.99 4.01
CA PHE A 167 3.58 -9.37 4.40
C PHE A 167 2.45 -9.70 3.41
N LEU A 168 2.72 -9.56 2.11
CA LEU A 168 1.73 -9.76 1.04
C LEU A 168 1.35 -11.24 0.84
N THR A 169 2.31 -12.15 0.90
CA THR A 169 2.12 -13.58 0.53
C THR A 169 2.19 -14.54 1.72
N GLY A 170 2.86 -14.14 2.80
CA GLY A 170 3.22 -14.96 3.95
C GLY A 170 4.58 -15.64 3.79
N LYS A 171 5.14 -15.62 2.57
CA LYS A 171 6.19 -16.51 2.08
C LYS A 171 7.50 -15.74 1.91
N THR A 172 8.62 -16.40 2.15
CA THR A 172 9.97 -15.89 1.83
C THR A 172 10.29 -16.06 0.35
N PHE A 173 11.33 -15.36 -0.11
CA PHE A 173 11.84 -15.45 -1.47
C PHE A 173 12.27 -16.87 -1.88
N VAL A 174 12.66 -17.70 -0.92
CA VAL A 174 13.14 -19.09 -1.13
C VAL A 174 12.04 -20.15 -1.05
N GLY A 175 10.77 -19.77 -0.88
CA GLY A 175 9.70 -20.77 -0.89
C GLY A 175 9.02 -21.01 0.46
N LYS A 176 9.61 -20.54 1.57
CA LYS A 176 9.21 -20.97 2.91
C LYS A 176 8.05 -20.12 3.44
N MET A 177 6.98 -20.79 3.86
CA MET A 177 5.84 -20.15 4.52
C MET A 177 6.14 -19.83 5.98
N ILE A 178 6.23 -18.53 6.32
CA ILE A 178 6.63 -18.08 7.66
C ILE A 178 5.60 -17.20 8.37
N ALA A 179 4.73 -16.47 7.64
CA ALA A 179 3.66 -15.67 8.22
C ALA A 179 2.29 -16.23 7.84
N LYS A 180 1.65 -16.94 8.79
CA LYS A 180 0.40 -17.69 8.57
C LYS A 180 -0.85 -16.97 9.09
N ASP A 181 -0.68 -15.92 9.88
CA ASP A 181 -1.76 -15.14 10.47
C ASP A 181 -1.50 -13.64 10.30
N GLU A 182 -2.52 -12.86 10.65
CA GLU A 182 -2.52 -11.40 10.56
C GLU A 182 -1.39 -10.77 11.36
N SER A 183 -1.15 -11.25 12.58
CA SER A 183 -0.16 -10.68 13.50
C SER A 183 1.25 -10.83 12.93
N MET A 184 1.60 -12.02 12.46
CA MET A 184 2.89 -12.25 11.80
C MET A 184 3.04 -11.43 10.53
N ARG A 185 2.00 -11.31 9.71
CA ARG A 185 2.06 -10.48 8.48
C ARG A 185 2.30 -9.02 8.81
N GLN A 186 1.59 -8.47 9.78
CA GLN A 186 1.80 -7.09 10.25
C GLN A 186 3.22 -6.88 10.78
N ALA A 187 3.80 -7.88 11.47
CA ALA A 187 5.18 -7.82 11.93
C ALA A 187 6.18 -7.70 10.76
N PHE A 188 5.96 -8.43 9.66
CA PHE A 188 6.80 -8.27 8.47
C PHE A 188 6.59 -6.94 7.75
N LEU A 189 5.40 -6.35 7.79
CA LEU A 189 5.23 -4.99 7.30
C LEU A 189 6.01 -3.99 8.17
N ALA A 190 6.02 -4.16 9.49
CA ALA A 190 6.83 -3.35 10.41
C ALA A 190 8.33 -3.50 10.11
N SER A 191 8.84 -4.73 9.97
CA SER A 191 10.24 -4.99 9.61
C SER A 191 10.63 -4.40 8.25
N SER A 192 9.73 -4.43 7.26
CA SER A 192 9.96 -3.80 5.97
C SER A 192 10.16 -2.28 6.09
N MET A 193 9.32 -1.62 6.89
CA MET A 193 9.41 -0.17 7.12
C MET A 193 10.64 0.21 7.95
N GLU A 194 10.97 -0.58 8.97
CA GLU A 194 12.18 -0.38 9.78
C GLU A 194 13.46 -0.54 8.93
N ALA A 195 13.57 -1.62 8.15
CA ALA A 195 14.71 -1.84 7.25
C ALA A 195 14.82 -0.73 6.19
N LEU A 196 13.70 -0.23 5.65
CA LEU A 196 13.73 0.93 4.75
C LEU A 196 14.23 2.20 5.45
N GLY A 197 13.85 2.42 6.72
CA GLY A 197 14.36 3.52 7.54
C GLY A 197 15.88 3.45 7.74
N LYS A 198 16.40 2.25 7.99
CA LYS A 198 17.83 1.93 8.11
C LYS A 198 18.60 2.21 6.82
N VAL A 199 18.06 1.80 5.67
CA VAL A 199 18.62 2.15 4.36
C VAL A 199 18.64 3.65 4.11
N LEU A 200 17.58 4.38 4.50
CA LEU A 200 17.54 5.84 4.36
C LEU A 200 18.60 6.54 5.22
N HIS A 201 18.87 6.04 6.43
CA HIS A 201 19.94 6.54 7.27
C HIS A 201 21.29 6.51 6.55
N LEU A 202 21.66 5.36 5.99
CA LEU A 202 22.92 5.18 5.24
C LEU A 202 23.03 6.07 3.99
N LEU A 203 21.90 6.44 3.38
CA LEU A 203 21.88 7.46 2.31
C LEU A 203 22.20 8.85 2.86
N GLN A 204 21.61 9.18 4.00
CA GLN A 204 21.78 10.49 4.63
C GLN A 204 23.22 10.70 5.10
N ASP A 205 23.93 9.65 5.53
CA ASP A 205 25.36 9.69 5.85
C ASP A 205 26.23 10.17 4.71
N MET A 206 25.81 10.00 3.46
CA MET A 206 26.55 10.50 2.29
C MET A 206 26.58 12.03 2.23
N ALA A 207 25.76 12.72 3.04
CA ALA A 207 25.82 14.15 3.24
C ALA A 207 26.93 14.58 4.22
N VAL A 208 27.56 13.66 4.93
CA VAL A 208 28.62 13.95 5.91
C VAL A 208 29.99 13.89 5.20
N PRO A 209 30.75 15.00 5.11
CA PRO A 209 32.00 15.02 4.36
C PRO A 209 33.06 14.02 4.83
N SER A 210 33.15 13.72 6.13
CA SER A 210 34.11 12.73 6.65
C SER A 210 33.76 11.29 6.21
N HIS A 211 32.48 10.94 6.11
CA HIS A 211 32.01 9.63 5.70
C HIS A 211 32.38 9.32 4.24
N VAL A 212 32.25 10.32 3.36
CA VAL A 212 32.56 10.14 1.94
C VAL A 212 34.04 10.35 1.61
N ARG A 213 34.82 10.87 2.54
CA ARG A 213 36.28 11.08 2.39
C ARG A 213 37.12 10.10 3.21
N ASN A 214 36.50 9.06 3.76
CA ASN A 214 37.21 8.03 4.52
C ASN A 214 38.09 8.62 5.64
N ASP A 215 37.52 9.58 6.39
CA ASP A 215 38.19 10.33 7.46
C ASP A 215 37.58 10.02 8.83
N PHE A 216 37.68 8.76 9.26
CA PHE A 216 37.21 8.34 10.58
C PHE A 216 37.92 9.07 11.72
N LEU A 217 39.14 9.53 11.49
CA LEU A 217 39.88 10.28 12.51
C LEU A 217 39.19 11.60 12.91
N SER A 218 38.39 12.19 12.00
CA SER A 218 37.53 13.33 12.34
C SER A 218 36.43 12.97 13.35
N ASN A 219 36.03 11.71 13.42
CA ASN A 219 35.05 11.16 14.38
C ASN A 219 35.72 10.73 15.71
N LEU A 220 36.98 11.11 15.95
CA LEU A 220 37.73 10.80 17.17
C LEU A 220 38.17 12.06 17.95
N GLN A 221 37.62 13.24 17.63
CA GLN A 221 38.01 14.50 18.24
C GLN A 221 37.70 14.60 19.74
N HIS A 222 38.73 14.87 20.54
CA HIS A 222 38.66 14.85 22.01
C HIS A 222 38.05 16.14 22.59
N THR A 223 36.90 16.03 23.27
CA THR A 223 36.34 17.12 24.08
C THR A 223 36.95 17.14 25.49
N GLY A 224 38.24 17.50 25.56
CA GLY A 224 38.91 17.94 26.79
C GLY A 224 39.79 16.93 27.54
N ILE A 225 40.64 17.46 28.43
CA ILE A 225 41.44 16.70 29.41
C ILE A 225 40.67 16.73 30.73
N THR A 226 39.91 15.67 31.04
CA THR A 226 39.32 15.51 32.39
C THR A 226 40.13 14.49 33.19
N GLY A 227 40.47 14.89 34.42
CA GLY A 227 41.49 14.28 35.26
C GLY A 227 41.37 12.80 35.68
N PRO A 228 40.26 12.05 35.51
CA PRO A 228 40.25 10.64 35.91
C PRO A 228 40.19 9.60 34.77
N THR A 229 40.07 9.96 33.48
CA THR A 229 40.03 8.97 32.39
C THR A 229 41.19 9.15 31.41
N LEU A 230 42.36 8.62 31.79
CA LEU A 230 43.34 8.17 30.82
C LEU A 230 42.67 7.09 29.96
N PHE A 231 42.32 7.44 28.72
CA PHE A 231 41.67 6.58 27.72
C PHE A 231 40.31 6.01 28.14
N SER A 232 39.23 6.76 27.89
CA SER A 232 37.89 6.18 27.77
C SER A 232 37.49 6.09 26.29
N PRO A 233 37.98 5.10 25.52
CA PRO A 233 37.58 4.86 24.13
C PRO A 233 36.14 4.32 24.00
N THR A 234 35.34 4.44 25.07
CA THR A 234 33.93 4.03 25.10
C THR A 234 33.02 5.01 24.39
N LYS A 235 33.55 6.15 23.94
CA LYS A 235 32.83 7.14 23.15
C LYS A 235 33.62 7.43 21.87
N TRP A 236 33.13 6.95 20.74
CA TRP A 236 33.48 7.54 19.44
C TRP A 236 33.06 9.02 19.53
N ALA A 237 33.90 9.95 19.09
CA ALA A 237 33.67 11.34 19.41
C ALA A 237 32.95 12.01 18.25
N TYR A 238 31.70 12.43 18.48
CA TYR A 238 30.80 13.08 17.50
C TYR A 238 31.51 13.88 16.41
N GLU A 239 31.12 13.62 15.17
CA GLU A 239 31.53 14.40 14.02
C GLU A 239 30.93 15.82 14.13
N LYS A 240 31.68 16.84 13.67
CA LYS A 240 31.28 18.25 13.88
C LYS A 240 30.03 18.62 13.09
N PHE A 241 29.93 18.17 11.85
CA PHE A 241 28.76 18.41 11.00
C PHE A 241 27.50 17.77 11.61
N GLU A 242 27.55 16.51 12.02
CA GLU A 242 26.44 15.82 12.71
C GLU A 242 26.02 16.56 13.98
N ARG A 243 27.00 16.91 14.83
CA ARG A 243 26.73 17.65 16.08
C ARG A 243 26.12 19.03 15.83
N PHE A 244 26.56 19.71 14.78
CA PHE A 244 26.00 21.00 14.42
C PHE A 244 24.52 20.87 14.01
N VAL A 245 24.19 19.86 13.19
CA VAL A 245 22.81 19.60 12.77
C VAL A 245 21.95 19.20 13.97
N GLU A 246 22.44 18.34 14.86
CA GLU A 246 21.72 17.91 16.07
C GLU A 246 21.38 19.10 16.98
N THR A 247 22.29 20.07 17.10
CA THR A 247 22.12 21.27 17.94
C THR A 247 21.34 22.39 17.26
N HIS A 248 21.15 22.32 15.93
CA HIS A 248 20.43 23.31 15.11
C HIS A 248 19.34 22.61 14.24
N PRO A 249 18.39 21.88 14.84
CA PRO A 249 17.40 21.10 14.09
C PRO A 249 16.52 21.94 13.14
N GLU A 250 16.46 23.26 13.33
CA GLU A 250 15.78 24.21 12.43
C GLU A 250 16.36 24.23 11.01
N ILE A 251 17.60 23.78 10.79
CA ILE A 251 18.22 23.72 9.47
C ILE A 251 17.70 22.55 8.61
N ILE A 252 17.06 21.55 9.26
CA ILE A 252 16.44 20.42 8.58
C ILE A 252 15.16 20.90 7.89
N THR A 253 15.36 21.36 6.66
CA THR A 253 14.35 21.97 5.80
C THR A 253 14.02 21.04 4.64
N GLY A 254 12.98 21.37 3.87
CA GLY A 254 12.57 20.55 2.74
C GLY A 254 13.62 20.54 1.61
N GLY A 255 13.83 19.38 1.03
CA GLY A 255 14.61 19.18 -0.20
C GLY A 255 13.72 19.15 -1.44
N THR A 256 14.30 19.42 -2.61
CA THR A 256 13.63 19.12 -3.89
C THR A 256 13.87 17.66 -4.24
N VAL A 257 12.85 16.99 -4.79
CA VAL A 257 13.00 15.63 -5.33
C VAL A 257 14.16 15.60 -6.32
N CYS A 258 15.00 14.58 -6.21
CA CYS A 258 16.24 14.49 -6.95
C CYS A 258 15.97 14.33 -8.45
N GLY A 259 16.73 15.07 -9.27
CA GLY A 259 16.63 15.13 -10.72
C GLY A 259 17.63 14.24 -11.46
N LEU A 260 18.07 13.12 -10.87
CA LEU A 260 18.97 12.16 -11.52
C LEU A 260 18.43 11.75 -12.90
N ALA A 261 19.28 11.81 -13.92
CA ALA A 261 18.90 11.45 -15.29
C ALA A 261 18.49 9.97 -15.41
N GLN A 262 19.14 9.09 -14.65
CA GLN A 262 18.74 7.69 -14.49
C GLN A 262 18.69 7.35 -13.00
N LYS A 263 17.49 7.06 -12.49
CA LYS A 263 17.25 6.65 -11.12
C LYS A 263 17.34 5.13 -11.01
N THR A 264 18.54 4.64 -10.66
CA THR A 264 18.74 3.25 -10.24
C THR A 264 19.01 3.24 -8.73
N LEU A 265 18.85 2.07 -8.08
CA LEU A 265 18.96 1.96 -6.62
C LEU A 265 20.26 2.58 -6.07
N THR A 266 21.40 2.30 -6.68
CA THR A 266 22.70 2.75 -6.15
C THR A 266 23.02 4.20 -6.52
N ASN A 267 22.45 4.72 -7.61
CA ASN A 267 22.72 6.08 -8.10
C ASN A 267 22.32 7.18 -7.11
N PHE A 268 21.45 6.89 -6.14
CA PHE A 268 21.16 7.83 -5.05
C PHE A 268 22.41 8.09 -4.18
N TRP A 269 23.24 7.07 -3.95
CA TRP A 269 24.52 7.24 -3.26
C TRP A 269 25.61 7.67 -4.22
N ASP A 270 25.81 6.90 -5.29
CA ASP A 270 26.97 6.98 -6.16
C ASP A 270 26.62 6.51 -7.58
N THR A 271 26.79 7.40 -8.56
CA THR A 271 26.61 7.09 -9.99
C THR A 271 27.88 6.51 -10.63
N ASN A 272 28.98 6.44 -9.87
CA ASN A 272 30.28 5.92 -10.24
C ASN A 272 30.92 6.65 -11.42
N VAL A 273 30.63 7.95 -11.57
CA VAL A 273 31.18 8.78 -12.65
C VAL A 273 32.40 9.59 -12.20
N TYR A 274 32.57 9.79 -10.90
CA TYR A 274 33.69 10.56 -10.37
C TYR A 274 34.99 9.77 -10.24
N ASP A 275 35.94 10.01 -11.13
CA ASP A 275 37.30 9.41 -11.16
C ASP A 275 38.37 10.30 -10.52
N GLY A 276 37.96 11.34 -9.77
CA GLY A 276 38.88 12.35 -9.27
C GLY A 276 39.22 13.44 -10.28
N GLN A 277 38.48 13.59 -11.38
CA GLN A 277 38.61 14.72 -12.32
C GLN A 277 37.96 16.00 -11.76
N SER A 278 38.13 17.12 -12.47
CA SER A 278 37.58 18.42 -12.03
C SER A 278 36.05 18.36 -11.90
N PRO A 279 35.48 18.74 -10.73
CA PRO A 279 34.04 18.78 -10.52
C PRO A 279 33.31 19.74 -11.48
N ASP A 280 33.99 20.75 -12.03
CA ASP A 280 33.41 21.70 -12.99
C ASP A 280 33.04 21.03 -14.33
N LEU A 281 33.55 19.82 -14.60
CA LEU A 281 33.23 19.03 -15.79
C LEU A 281 32.01 18.12 -15.59
N LEU A 282 31.46 18.06 -14.37
CA LEU A 282 30.36 17.18 -14.00
C LEU A 282 29.06 17.98 -13.79
N ASP A 283 27.92 17.37 -14.14
CA ASP A 283 26.62 17.96 -13.84
C ASP A 283 26.24 17.67 -12.38
N MET A 284 26.42 18.67 -11.51
CA MET A 284 26.14 18.58 -10.07
C MET A 284 24.67 18.30 -9.71
N LEU A 285 23.75 18.37 -10.67
CA LEU A 285 22.34 18.01 -10.47
C LEU A 285 22.06 16.53 -10.80
N GLN A 286 23.02 15.82 -11.39
CA GLN A 286 22.86 14.44 -11.87
C GLN A 286 23.82 13.44 -11.20
N MET A 287 24.53 13.83 -10.15
CA MET A 287 25.46 12.96 -9.41
C MET A 287 24.81 12.30 -8.20
N GLY A 288 25.41 11.21 -7.71
CA GLY A 288 25.06 10.64 -6.41
C GLY A 288 25.38 11.60 -5.26
N LEU A 289 24.74 11.39 -4.11
CA LEU A 289 24.97 12.24 -2.94
C LEU A 289 26.42 12.16 -2.45
N ALA A 290 27.03 10.97 -2.48
CA ALA A 290 28.41 10.78 -2.04
C ALA A 290 29.40 11.55 -2.92
N GLU A 291 29.25 11.44 -4.24
CA GLU A 291 30.02 12.15 -5.25
C GLU A 291 29.95 13.67 -5.03
N TYR A 292 28.72 14.19 -4.93
CA TYR A 292 28.49 15.62 -4.69
C TYR A 292 29.18 16.11 -3.41
N THR A 293 29.04 15.35 -2.32
CA THR A 293 29.64 15.71 -1.02
C THR A 293 31.17 15.66 -1.08
N ASN A 294 31.73 14.57 -1.61
CA ASN A 294 33.18 14.36 -1.66
C ASN A 294 33.87 15.46 -2.48
N MET A 295 33.33 15.83 -3.63
CA MET A 295 33.96 16.83 -4.51
C MET A 295 33.96 18.26 -3.96
N ASN A 296 32.93 18.61 -3.20
CA ASN A 296 32.67 20.00 -2.85
C ASN A 296 33.14 20.40 -1.45
N PHE A 297 33.23 19.45 -0.53
CA PHE A 297 33.44 19.72 0.88
C PHE A 297 34.67 18.98 1.40
N ALA A 298 35.39 19.60 2.33
CA ALA A 298 36.49 18.96 3.06
C ALA A 298 36.04 18.56 4.46
N SER A 299 36.63 17.51 5.02
CA SER A 299 36.59 17.18 6.45
C SER A 299 37.85 17.68 7.14
N ASP A 300 37.89 17.70 8.49
CA ASP A 300 38.99 18.33 9.24
C ASP A 300 40.39 17.80 8.87
N ASN A 301 40.55 16.50 8.56
CA ASN A 301 41.85 15.94 8.17
C ASN A 301 42.09 15.86 6.65
N THR A 302 41.14 16.33 5.84
CA THR A 302 41.22 16.25 4.36
C THR A 302 41.29 17.64 3.69
N ILE A 303 41.51 18.69 4.48
CA ILE A 303 41.78 20.05 3.98
C ILE A 303 43.14 20.07 3.26
N PHE A 304 43.10 20.45 1.98
CA PHE A 304 44.27 20.63 1.12
C PHE A 304 45.19 19.40 1.01
N THR A 305 44.62 18.19 0.99
CA THR A 305 45.38 16.94 0.88
C THR A 305 45.68 16.52 -0.56
N GLU A 306 45.32 17.33 -1.56
CA GLU A 306 45.56 17.06 -2.99
C GLU A 306 47.05 16.93 -3.36
N SER A 307 47.92 17.51 -2.53
CA SER A 307 49.38 17.52 -2.72
C SER A 307 50.10 16.43 -1.91
N ASN A 308 49.38 15.67 -1.08
CA ASN A 308 49.95 14.58 -0.30
C ASN A 308 50.21 13.36 -1.20
N LEU A 309 51.40 13.32 -1.82
CA LEU A 309 51.90 12.17 -2.58
C LEU A 309 52.77 11.22 -1.73
N ASP A 310 53.21 11.63 -0.53
CA ASP A 310 54.04 10.82 0.38
C ASP A 310 53.21 9.88 1.28
N ALA A 311 52.47 8.96 0.65
CA ALA A 311 52.01 7.71 1.28
C ALA A 311 52.97 6.54 0.97
N GLY A 312 54.24 6.84 0.67
CA GLY A 312 55.27 5.88 0.28
C GLY A 312 55.85 5.01 1.39
N SER A 313 55.34 5.06 2.63
CA SER A 313 55.75 4.11 3.67
C SER A 313 54.65 3.86 4.69
N ASN A 314 53.66 3.08 4.29
CA ASN A 314 53.09 1.98 5.06
C ASN A 314 52.39 1.08 4.04
N SER A 315 52.40 -0.22 4.26
CA SER A 315 52.06 -1.28 3.30
C SER A 315 50.64 -1.26 2.69
N ASP A 316 49.83 -0.21 2.88
CA ASP A 316 48.38 -0.20 2.60
C ASP A 316 47.85 1.09 1.91
N GLY A 317 48.49 1.58 0.84
CA GLY A 317 47.86 2.55 -0.09
C GLY A 317 47.61 3.98 0.43
N ILE A 318 47.10 4.83 -0.46
CA ILE A 318 47.00 6.29 -0.26
C ILE A 318 45.78 6.63 0.64
N LYS A 319 46.00 6.84 1.94
CA LYS A 319 44.92 6.92 2.94
C LYS A 319 44.04 8.17 2.92
N TYR A 320 44.52 9.31 2.40
CA TYR A 320 43.79 10.60 2.45
C TYR A 320 43.96 11.46 1.19
N TYR A 321 44.11 10.82 0.02
CA TYR A 321 44.26 11.57 -1.23
C TYR A 321 42.89 11.90 -1.84
N HIS A 322 42.55 13.18 -1.76
CA HIS A 322 41.34 13.75 -2.32
C HIS A 322 41.73 14.91 -3.23
N PRO A 323 41.60 14.78 -4.56
CA PRO A 323 42.08 15.78 -5.50
C PRO A 323 41.29 17.10 -5.42
N TYR A 324 40.09 17.11 -4.85
CA TYR A 324 39.25 18.28 -4.66
C TYR A 324 38.64 18.32 -3.25
N PRO A 325 38.25 19.50 -2.75
CA PRO A 325 38.59 20.83 -3.28
C PRO A 325 40.09 21.14 -3.16
N ARG A 326 40.69 21.78 -4.18
CA ARG A 326 42.13 22.13 -4.16
C ARG A 326 42.35 23.44 -3.43
N ARG A 327 43.54 23.62 -2.86
CA ARG A 327 43.99 24.92 -2.32
C ARG A 327 43.89 26.03 -3.36
N THR A 328 44.25 25.74 -4.61
CA THR A 328 44.18 26.69 -5.72
C THR A 328 42.75 27.05 -6.13
N SER A 329 41.76 26.24 -5.75
CA SER A 329 40.33 26.52 -6.00
C SER A 329 39.74 27.50 -4.98
N THR A 330 40.55 27.94 -4.02
CA THR A 330 40.11 28.83 -2.94
C THR A 330 40.70 30.23 -3.06
N ASN A 331 40.14 31.17 -2.33
CA ASN A 331 40.69 32.51 -2.19
C ASN A 331 41.82 32.61 -1.14
N VAL A 332 42.38 31.48 -0.65
CA VAL A 332 43.38 31.45 0.43
C VAL A 332 44.59 32.33 0.15
N GLN A 333 44.97 32.50 -1.12
CA GLN A 333 46.08 33.39 -1.49
C GLN A 333 45.82 34.84 -1.05
N LYS A 334 44.57 35.32 -1.09
CA LYS A 334 44.22 36.67 -0.59
C LYS A 334 44.48 36.81 0.91
N TYR A 335 44.24 35.74 1.69
CA TYR A 335 44.55 35.73 3.12
C TYR A 335 46.05 35.82 3.37
N LEU A 336 46.83 35.04 2.61
CA LEU A 336 48.29 35.01 2.71
C LEU A 336 48.91 36.36 2.33
N ASP A 337 48.43 36.98 1.26
CA ASP A 337 48.86 38.31 0.79
C ASP A 337 48.41 39.45 1.73
N GLY A 338 47.56 39.15 2.74
CA GLY A 338 47.03 40.15 3.67
C GLY A 338 45.99 41.09 3.07
N VAL A 339 45.37 40.71 1.94
CA VAL A 339 44.35 41.52 1.24
C VAL A 339 42.93 40.99 1.43
N LEU A 340 42.76 39.79 2.02
CA LEU A 340 41.46 39.31 2.47
C LEU A 340 40.97 40.17 3.64
N ARG A 341 39.70 40.58 3.59
CA ARG A 341 39.09 41.36 4.67
C ARG A 341 38.49 40.41 5.71
N PRO A 342 38.71 40.65 7.01
CA PRO A 342 38.02 39.88 8.03
C PRO A 342 36.54 40.25 8.08
N GLU A 343 35.74 39.31 8.56
CA GLU A 343 34.32 39.47 8.86
C GLU A 343 34.13 39.68 10.35
N ILE A 344 33.08 40.43 10.72
CA ILE A 344 32.67 40.56 12.12
C ILE A 344 31.91 39.28 12.48
N VAL A 345 32.41 38.54 13.45
CA VAL A 345 31.75 37.38 14.05
C VAL A 345 31.41 37.71 15.49
N PHE A 346 30.49 36.96 16.10
CA PHE A 346 30.22 37.09 17.53
C PHE A 346 30.85 35.90 18.25
N GLY A 347 31.70 36.18 19.25
CA GLY A 347 32.29 35.14 20.09
C GLY A 347 31.25 34.42 20.93
N GLU A 348 31.65 33.34 21.63
CA GLU A 348 30.78 32.62 22.57
C GLU A 348 30.23 33.52 23.70
N ASP A 349 30.92 34.62 23.99
CA ASP A 349 30.53 35.67 24.93
C ASP A 349 29.58 36.74 24.34
N ASN A 350 29.14 36.54 23.10
CA ASN A 350 28.31 37.45 22.31
C ASN A 350 28.96 38.83 22.07
N VAL A 351 30.29 38.91 22.16
CA VAL A 351 31.06 40.12 21.85
C VAL A 351 31.50 40.07 20.38
N PRO A 352 31.40 41.20 19.62
CA PRO A 352 31.93 41.27 18.28
C PRO A 352 33.45 41.01 18.27
N ASP A 353 33.86 39.99 17.51
CA ASP A 353 35.23 39.64 17.18
C ASP A 353 35.42 39.67 15.65
N THR A 354 36.63 39.50 15.17
CA THR A 354 36.94 39.43 13.74
C THR A 354 37.52 38.08 13.38
N SER A 355 36.97 37.45 12.33
CA SER A 355 37.45 36.18 11.80
C SER A 355 37.74 36.30 10.31
N PHE A 356 38.60 35.43 9.79
CA PHE A 356 38.80 35.27 8.35
C PHE A 356 38.15 33.98 7.90
N TYR A 357 37.56 34.01 6.71
CA TYR A 357 37.00 32.82 6.07
C TYR A 357 37.57 32.69 4.67
N ILE A 358 38.09 31.50 4.38
CA ILE A 358 38.55 31.15 3.06
C ILE A 358 37.34 30.64 2.29
N ALA A 359 37.09 31.20 1.12
CA ALA A 359 36.04 30.76 0.21
C ALA A 359 36.60 29.79 -0.83
N LYS A 360 35.86 28.73 -1.14
CA LYS A 360 36.01 27.91 -2.34
C LYS A 360 35.29 28.62 -3.48
N ILE A 361 36.03 29.02 -4.51
CA ILE A 361 35.56 29.88 -5.59
C ILE A 361 35.55 29.20 -6.98
N GLN A 362 36.10 28.00 -7.08
CA GLN A 362 36.20 27.17 -8.30
C GLN A 362 36.09 25.67 -7.94
N ASP A 363 36.03 24.79 -8.94
CA ASP A 363 35.93 23.33 -8.81
C ASP A 363 34.66 22.86 -8.08
N GLY A 364 33.50 23.11 -8.69
CA GLY A 364 32.17 22.70 -8.22
C GLY A 364 31.39 23.85 -7.58
N GLU A 365 30.61 23.52 -6.55
CA GLU A 365 29.78 24.48 -5.81
C GLU A 365 30.67 25.53 -5.10
N ARG A 366 30.30 26.81 -5.21
CA ARG A 366 30.95 27.89 -4.48
C ARG A 366 30.52 27.83 -3.01
N ILE A 367 31.50 27.88 -2.11
CA ILE A 367 31.31 27.88 -0.65
C ILE A 367 32.06 29.09 -0.07
N ASP A 368 31.36 30.05 0.52
CA ASP A 368 31.92 31.33 0.98
C ASP A 368 32.69 31.17 2.30
N HIS A 369 32.14 30.44 3.26
CA HIS A 369 32.72 29.93 4.50
C HIS A 369 33.20 28.49 4.29
N PHE A 370 34.20 28.29 3.44
CA PHE A 370 34.70 26.94 3.15
C PHE A 370 35.56 26.39 4.30
N ILE A 371 36.57 27.14 4.73
CA ILE A 371 37.43 26.80 5.88
C ILE A 371 37.89 28.06 6.61
N LYS A 372 38.27 27.91 7.88
CA LYS A 372 38.81 29.00 8.70
C LYS A 372 40.30 28.81 8.99
N PRO A 373 41.16 29.82 8.74
CA PRO A 373 42.53 29.81 9.23
C PRO A 373 42.57 30.05 10.74
N THR A 374 43.49 29.40 11.45
CA THR A 374 43.75 29.67 12.87
C THR A 374 44.81 30.77 13.04
N TYR A 375 45.05 31.18 14.29
CA TYR A 375 46.15 32.10 14.63
C TYR A 375 47.53 31.63 14.15
N PHE A 376 47.72 30.32 13.95
CA PHE A 376 48.98 29.74 13.51
C PHE A 376 49.13 29.66 11.97
N SER A 377 48.04 29.82 11.21
CA SER A 377 48.08 29.60 9.75
C SER A 377 49.03 30.53 9.03
N LYS A 378 49.00 31.84 9.33
CA LYS A 378 49.89 32.81 8.67
C LYS A 378 51.36 32.71 9.11
N PRO A 379 51.70 32.53 10.40
CA PRO A 379 53.08 32.30 10.81
C PRO A 379 53.70 31.02 10.21
N LEU A 380 52.94 29.93 10.10
CA LEU A 380 53.45 28.64 9.64
C LEU A 380 53.92 28.62 8.18
N ILE A 381 53.40 29.50 7.30
CA ILE A 381 53.88 29.61 5.92
C ILE A 381 55.20 30.39 5.80
N THR A 382 55.55 31.20 6.81
CA THR A 382 56.72 32.09 6.79
C THR A 382 58.02 31.45 7.29
N ASN A 383 57.95 30.24 7.86
CA ASN A 383 59.14 29.47 8.23
C ASN A 383 59.71 28.79 6.97
N GLU A 384 60.91 29.20 6.56
CA GLU A 384 61.64 28.76 5.35
C GLU A 384 62.00 27.24 5.31
N THR A 385 61.39 26.39 6.14
CA THR A 385 61.69 24.95 6.27
C THR A 385 60.59 23.99 5.77
N GLY A 386 59.53 24.47 5.11
CA GLY A 386 58.79 23.65 4.14
C GLY A 386 57.83 22.56 4.65
N ASP A 387 57.32 22.63 5.89
CA ASP A 387 56.30 21.68 6.35
C ASP A 387 54.87 22.12 5.94
N LEU A 388 54.53 21.88 4.67
CA LEU A 388 53.20 22.13 4.09
C LEU A 388 52.09 21.35 4.83
N GLN A 389 52.42 20.21 5.42
CA GLN A 389 51.46 19.38 6.14
C GLN A 389 51.00 20.05 7.45
N THR A 390 51.95 20.59 8.22
CA THR A 390 51.63 21.38 9.42
C THR A 390 50.87 22.67 9.08
N PHE A 391 51.17 23.30 7.94
CA PHE A 391 50.39 24.44 7.45
C PHE A 391 48.94 24.07 7.11
N HIS A 392 48.68 22.97 6.39
CA HIS A 392 47.30 22.55 6.06
C HIS A 392 46.49 22.17 7.32
N ARG A 393 47.14 21.56 8.32
CA ARG A 393 46.52 21.24 9.63
C ARG A 393 46.24 22.46 10.51
N SER A 394 46.72 23.64 10.11
CA SER A 394 46.42 24.88 10.84
C SER A 394 45.05 25.47 10.48
N PHE A 395 44.38 24.94 9.46
CA PHE A 395 43.00 25.32 9.13
C PHE A 395 42.01 24.43 9.90
N MET A 396 40.78 24.91 10.06
CA MET A 396 39.73 24.18 10.76
C MET A 396 38.36 24.44 10.14
N LEU A 397 37.44 23.52 10.41
CA LEU A 397 36.00 23.76 10.27
C LEU A 397 35.45 24.26 11.61
N ASP A 398 34.94 25.50 11.61
CA ASP A 398 34.18 26.07 12.72
C ASP A 398 32.68 26.12 12.37
N ASP A 399 31.84 26.57 13.31
CA ASP A 399 30.38 26.58 13.18
C ASP A 399 29.89 27.36 11.95
N ALA A 400 30.57 28.43 11.54
CA ALA A 400 30.20 29.17 10.33
C ALA A 400 30.44 28.34 9.06
N CYS A 401 31.56 27.61 9.01
CA CYS A 401 31.85 26.71 7.89
C CYS A 401 30.82 25.58 7.81
N VAL A 402 30.53 24.94 8.96
CA VAL A 402 29.58 23.83 9.04
C VAL A 402 28.15 24.30 8.74
N SER A 403 27.77 25.51 9.18
CA SER A 403 26.47 26.12 8.84
C SER A 403 26.29 26.27 7.33
N GLU A 404 27.32 26.71 6.60
CA GLU A 404 27.21 26.79 5.14
C GLU A 404 27.16 25.41 4.49
N TYR A 405 27.96 24.45 4.98
CA TYR A 405 27.93 23.07 4.48
C TYR A 405 26.54 22.45 4.61
N THR A 406 25.96 22.54 5.81
CA THR A 406 24.63 21.99 6.10
C THR A 406 23.54 22.64 5.25
N SER A 407 23.64 23.95 4.96
CA SER A 407 22.70 24.66 4.07
C SER A 407 22.63 24.09 2.65
N LYS A 408 23.70 23.41 2.20
CA LYS A 408 23.80 22.78 0.88
C LYS A 408 23.50 21.28 0.92
N LEU A 409 23.96 20.60 1.96
CA LEU A 409 23.96 19.14 2.07
C LEU A 409 22.63 18.59 2.62
N ILE A 410 22.03 19.24 3.62
CA ILE A 410 20.78 18.76 4.25
C ILE A 410 19.59 18.76 3.28
N PRO A 411 19.34 19.81 2.48
CA PRO A 411 18.27 19.76 1.48
C PRO A 411 18.46 18.65 0.44
N LYS A 412 19.71 18.31 0.09
CA LYS A 412 20.00 17.17 -0.80
C LYS A 412 19.74 15.84 -0.10
N ALA A 413 20.19 15.64 1.15
CA ALA A 413 19.89 14.44 1.92
C ALA A 413 18.37 14.17 2.00
N VAL A 414 17.57 15.21 2.26
CA VAL A 414 16.10 15.14 2.26
C VAL A 414 15.56 14.78 0.87
N GLY A 415 16.03 15.45 -0.18
CA GLY A 415 15.56 15.24 -1.56
C GLY A 415 15.88 13.84 -2.12
N TYR A 416 17.06 13.32 -1.84
CA TYR A 416 17.48 11.97 -2.24
C TYR A 416 16.72 10.91 -1.45
N SER A 417 16.57 11.09 -0.12
CA SER A 417 15.74 10.22 0.71
C SER A 417 14.29 10.17 0.22
N ALA A 418 13.69 11.33 -0.10
CA ALA A 418 12.33 11.40 -0.63
C ALA A 418 12.18 10.64 -1.96
N SER A 419 13.18 10.76 -2.83
CA SER A 419 13.21 10.07 -4.13
C SER A 419 13.38 8.57 -3.98
N LEU A 420 14.17 8.10 -3.01
CA LEU A 420 14.35 6.68 -2.72
C LEU A 420 13.07 6.07 -2.12
N ILE A 421 12.36 6.80 -1.26
CA ILE A 421 11.06 6.36 -0.75
C ILE A 421 10.04 6.24 -1.90
N GLU A 422 9.97 7.24 -2.78
CA GLU A 422 9.14 7.16 -3.98
C GLU A 422 9.53 5.94 -4.83
N TYR A 423 10.82 5.70 -5.01
CA TYR A 423 11.33 4.53 -5.72
C TYR A 423 10.83 3.23 -5.10
N PHE A 424 10.81 3.12 -3.76
CA PHE A 424 10.28 1.93 -3.07
C PHE A 424 8.79 1.67 -3.38
N PHE A 425 7.94 2.70 -3.40
CA PHE A 425 6.48 2.57 -3.52
C PHE A 425 5.90 2.76 -4.93
N ARG A 426 6.72 2.73 -5.97
CA ARG A 426 6.30 3.11 -7.35
C ARG A 426 5.50 2.07 -8.15
N GLY A 427 5.53 0.80 -7.72
CA GLY A 427 4.88 -0.29 -8.43
C GLY A 427 3.36 -0.26 -8.32
N ASP A 428 2.63 -0.42 -9.42
CA ASP A 428 1.16 -0.45 -9.44
C ASP A 428 0.60 -1.28 -10.59
N PHE A 429 -0.62 -1.77 -10.40
CA PHE A 429 -1.44 -2.42 -11.43
C PHE A 429 -2.71 -1.61 -11.66
N ASP A 430 -3.12 -1.44 -12.90
CA ASP A 430 -4.50 -1.08 -13.17
C ASP A 430 -5.33 -2.34 -13.41
N VAL A 431 -6.54 -2.36 -12.84
CA VAL A 431 -7.38 -3.56 -12.72
C VAL A 431 -8.81 -3.24 -13.10
N LYS A 432 -9.42 -4.10 -13.93
CA LYS A 432 -10.82 -4.02 -14.33
C LYS A 432 -11.45 -5.40 -14.47
N ASP A 433 -12.76 -5.45 -14.71
CA ASP A 433 -13.50 -6.70 -14.92
C ASP A 433 -13.32 -7.74 -13.79
N VAL A 434 -13.31 -7.26 -12.55
CA VAL A 434 -13.07 -8.10 -11.36
C VAL A 434 -14.37 -8.73 -10.87
N PHE A 435 -14.45 -10.06 -10.90
CA PHE A 435 -15.57 -10.81 -10.34
C PHE A 435 -15.16 -12.22 -9.91
N VAL A 436 -15.94 -12.82 -9.02
CA VAL A 436 -15.68 -14.16 -8.48
C VAL A 436 -16.56 -15.22 -9.13
N ARG A 437 -15.99 -16.41 -9.35
CA ARG A 437 -16.72 -17.60 -9.81
C ARG A 437 -17.19 -18.41 -8.59
N ARG A 438 -18.41 -18.94 -8.66
CA ARG A 438 -19.04 -19.70 -7.57
C ARG A 438 -19.46 -21.10 -8.01
N ASP A 439 -19.46 -22.03 -7.06
CA ASP A 439 -20.09 -23.33 -7.24
C ASP A 439 -21.62 -23.26 -6.98
N PRO A 440 -22.40 -24.32 -7.25
CA PRO A 440 -23.83 -24.36 -6.93
C PRO A 440 -24.16 -24.20 -5.43
N GLY A 441 -23.17 -24.37 -4.54
CA GLY A 441 -23.32 -24.11 -3.11
C GLY A 441 -23.08 -22.64 -2.73
N GLY A 442 -22.75 -21.77 -3.69
CA GLY A 442 -22.44 -20.36 -3.48
C GLY A 442 -21.02 -20.08 -2.98
N ASN A 443 -20.19 -21.12 -2.80
CA ASN A 443 -18.80 -20.97 -2.38
C ASN A 443 -17.99 -20.33 -3.51
N ILE A 444 -17.03 -19.45 -3.18
CA ILE A 444 -16.15 -18.87 -4.19
C ILE A 444 -15.10 -19.93 -4.56
N VAL A 445 -15.03 -20.28 -5.83
CA VAL A 445 -14.08 -21.29 -6.37
C VAL A 445 -12.98 -20.67 -7.22
N GLY A 446 -13.08 -19.38 -7.55
CA GLY A 446 -12.10 -18.70 -8.39
C GLY A 446 -12.39 -17.21 -8.53
N ILE A 447 -11.47 -16.49 -9.15
CA ILE A 447 -11.60 -15.07 -9.47
C ILE A 447 -11.13 -14.83 -10.90
N ASN A 448 -11.81 -13.91 -11.58
CA ASN A 448 -11.49 -13.44 -12.90
C ASN A 448 -11.27 -11.92 -12.82
N MET A 449 -10.25 -11.45 -13.54
CA MET A 449 -9.95 -10.03 -13.64
C MET A 449 -9.11 -9.75 -14.89
N LYS A 450 -9.03 -8.48 -15.27
CA LYS A 450 -8.09 -7.97 -16.26
C LYS A 450 -7.10 -7.03 -15.59
N ILE A 451 -5.82 -7.23 -15.84
CA ILE A 451 -4.74 -6.44 -15.23
C ILE A 451 -3.81 -5.86 -16.30
N THR A 452 -3.28 -4.67 -16.07
CA THR A 452 -2.16 -4.08 -16.82
C THR A 452 -1.20 -3.43 -15.84
N ASN A 453 0.08 -3.40 -16.18
CA ASN A 453 1.05 -2.65 -15.43
C ASN A 453 0.76 -1.14 -15.55
N SER A 454 0.73 -0.44 -14.41
CA SER A 454 0.56 1.02 -14.35
C SER A 454 1.72 1.70 -13.61
N SER A 455 2.80 0.97 -13.32
CA SER A 455 3.98 1.43 -12.60
C SER A 455 4.68 2.58 -13.33
N LYS A 456 5.10 3.58 -12.57
CA LYS A 456 5.76 4.78 -13.11
C LYS A 456 6.85 5.31 -12.18
N LEU A 457 7.95 5.77 -12.77
CA LEU A 457 8.98 6.56 -12.11
C LEU A 457 9.05 7.93 -12.78
N ASP A 458 8.88 9.02 -12.04
CA ASP A 458 8.83 10.40 -12.57
C ASP A 458 7.83 10.57 -13.74
N ALA A 459 6.66 9.93 -13.62
CA ALA A 459 5.62 9.86 -14.66
C ALA A 459 5.99 9.08 -15.94
N GLN A 460 7.21 8.53 -16.04
CA GLN A 460 7.59 7.61 -17.10
C GLN A 460 7.15 6.18 -16.76
N PRO A 461 6.54 5.43 -17.70
CA PRO A 461 6.22 4.03 -17.49
C PRO A 461 7.48 3.19 -17.25
N GLU A 462 7.42 2.28 -16.28
CA GLU A 462 8.45 1.26 -16.07
C GLU A 462 7.90 -0.12 -16.41
N LEU A 463 8.68 -0.94 -17.11
CA LEU A 463 8.27 -2.27 -17.53
C LEU A 463 8.45 -3.28 -16.39
N LEU A 464 7.50 -4.21 -16.26
CA LEU A 464 7.70 -5.47 -15.55
C LEU A 464 8.49 -6.41 -16.46
N VAL A 465 9.55 -7.03 -15.94
CA VAL A 465 10.45 -7.93 -16.67
C VAL A 465 10.88 -9.07 -15.72
N MET A 466 11.14 -10.29 -16.22
CA MET A 466 11.75 -11.38 -15.43
C MET A 466 11.12 -11.55 -14.04
N GLY A 467 9.80 -11.72 -14.02
CA GLY A 467 9.03 -11.75 -12.78
C GLY A 467 7.74 -12.54 -12.88
N ASP A 468 7.26 -12.90 -11.70
CA ASP A 468 6.04 -13.67 -11.51
C ASP A 468 4.99 -12.81 -10.81
N ILE A 469 3.74 -13.03 -11.20
CA ILE A 469 2.57 -12.54 -10.48
C ILE A 469 1.95 -13.71 -9.72
N GLU A 470 1.72 -13.49 -8.44
CA GLU A 470 1.06 -14.40 -7.52
C GLU A 470 -0.26 -13.78 -7.02
N LEU A 471 -1.17 -14.63 -6.56
CA LEU A 471 -2.43 -14.19 -5.98
C LEU A 471 -2.56 -14.70 -4.54
N SER A 472 -2.42 -13.78 -3.59
CA SER A 472 -2.70 -14.04 -2.18
C SER A 472 -4.18 -13.75 -1.89
N TYR A 473 -4.80 -14.46 -0.96
CA TYR A 473 -6.19 -14.20 -0.58
C TYR A 473 -6.44 -14.43 0.91
N ARG A 474 -7.42 -13.71 1.44
CA ARG A 474 -7.78 -13.69 2.86
C ARG A 474 -9.31 -13.71 3.01
N TYR A 475 -9.80 -14.42 4.02
CA TYR A 475 -11.21 -14.42 4.42
C TYR A 475 -11.36 -14.93 5.85
N ILE A 476 -12.49 -14.63 6.49
CA ILE A 476 -12.90 -15.25 7.77
C ILE A 476 -14.12 -16.13 7.49
N ALA A 477 -13.97 -17.45 7.69
CA ALA A 477 -15.06 -18.40 7.48
C ALA A 477 -16.19 -18.20 8.50
N PRO A 478 -17.45 -18.62 8.21
CA PRO A 478 -18.59 -18.38 9.08
C PRO A 478 -18.44 -18.85 10.54
N GLN A 479 -17.73 -19.98 10.75
CA GLN A 479 -17.53 -20.56 12.08
C GLN A 479 -16.24 -20.09 12.77
N ASP A 480 -15.40 -19.36 12.04
CA ASP A 480 -14.07 -18.99 12.50
C ASP A 480 -14.04 -17.55 13.04
N ARG A 481 -13.11 -17.32 13.97
CA ARG A 481 -12.83 -15.97 14.51
C ARG A 481 -11.58 -15.35 13.90
N GLN A 482 -10.71 -16.16 13.31
CA GLN A 482 -9.45 -15.73 12.72
C GLN A 482 -9.50 -15.81 11.20
N ALA A 483 -8.69 -14.98 10.55
CA ALA A 483 -8.56 -14.97 9.10
C ALA A 483 -7.80 -16.22 8.62
N THR A 484 -8.30 -16.83 7.56
CA THR A 484 -7.61 -17.83 6.76
C THR A 484 -6.91 -17.13 5.61
N TYR A 485 -5.67 -17.55 5.34
CA TYR A 485 -4.84 -17.07 4.25
C TYR A 485 -4.55 -18.19 3.26
N GLY A 486 -4.54 -17.86 1.97
CA GLY A 486 -4.07 -18.74 0.92
C GLY A 486 -3.24 -17.99 -0.13
N LEU A 487 -2.49 -18.76 -0.92
CA LEU A 487 -1.61 -18.26 -1.97
C LEU A 487 -1.74 -19.15 -3.19
N ILE A 488 -1.78 -18.51 -4.37
CA ILE A 488 -1.76 -19.16 -5.66
C ILE A 488 -0.55 -18.61 -6.40
N GLU A 489 0.41 -19.49 -6.64
CA GLU A 489 1.70 -19.13 -7.21
C GLU A 489 1.62 -19.11 -8.74
N ASN A 490 2.44 -18.26 -9.37
CA ASN A 490 2.64 -18.21 -10.83
C ASN A 490 1.33 -18.09 -11.62
N VAL A 491 0.43 -17.21 -11.19
CA VAL A 491 -0.85 -16.97 -11.91
C VAL A 491 -0.61 -16.27 -13.25
N TYR A 492 0.49 -15.52 -13.36
CA TYR A 492 0.97 -14.95 -14.62
C TYR A 492 2.51 -14.84 -14.61
N ASP A 493 3.16 -15.37 -15.64
CA ASP A 493 4.59 -15.24 -15.90
C ASP A 493 4.80 -14.10 -16.92
N VAL A 494 5.55 -13.08 -16.53
CA VAL A 494 5.76 -11.87 -17.32
C VAL A 494 6.61 -12.11 -18.57
N ASP A 495 7.52 -13.09 -18.55
CA ASP A 495 8.45 -13.36 -19.65
C ASP A 495 7.90 -14.37 -20.66
N TYR A 496 7.11 -15.36 -20.20
CA TYR A 496 6.58 -16.39 -21.10
C TYR A 496 5.30 -15.96 -21.83
N LYS A 497 4.59 -14.95 -21.32
CA LYS A 497 3.37 -14.37 -21.94
C LYS A 497 3.65 -12.96 -22.46
N THR A 498 4.26 -12.91 -23.64
CA THR A 498 4.24 -11.78 -24.62
C THR A 498 4.68 -10.39 -24.17
N ASN A 499 5.13 -10.19 -22.92
CA ASN A 499 5.35 -8.85 -22.34
C ASN A 499 4.08 -7.96 -22.43
N ALA A 500 2.90 -8.55 -22.69
CA ALA A 500 1.69 -7.82 -23.07
C ALA A 500 1.11 -7.00 -21.93
N ILE A 501 1.27 -7.47 -20.69
CA ILE A 501 0.83 -6.76 -19.47
C ILE A 501 1.39 -5.34 -19.35
N ASN A 502 2.51 -5.04 -20.02
CA ASN A 502 3.09 -3.69 -20.03
C ASN A 502 2.42 -2.74 -21.03
N PHE A 503 1.60 -3.25 -21.94
CA PHE A 503 1.06 -2.49 -23.08
C PHE A 503 -0.46 -2.64 -23.24
N ASP A 504 -1.06 -3.69 -22.69
CA ASP A 504 -2.49 -3.97 -22.76
C ASP A 504 -2.94 -4.75 -21.51
N TYR A 505 -4.26 -4.77 -21.29
CA TYR A 505 -4.85 -5.61 -20.27
C TYR A 505 -4.74 -7.08 -20.67
N VAL A 506 -4.29 -7.90 -19.71
CA VAL A 506 -4.26 -9.35 -19.81
C VAL A 506 -5.30 -9.97 -18.89
N ASP A 507 -5.92 -11.06 -19.35
CA ASP A 507 -6.85 -11.83 -18.53
C ASP A 507 -6.09 -12.64 -17.47
N LEU A 508 -6.54 -12.53 -16.23
CA LEU A 508 -6.12 -13.32 -15.09
C LEU A 508 -7.33 -14.11 -14.58
N VAL A 509 -7.39 -15.39 -14.95
CA VAL A 509 -8.45 -16.33 -14.56
C VAL A 509 -7.83 -17.39 -13.68
N THR A 510 -8.23 -17.43 -12.41
CA THR A 510 -7.57 -18.27 -11.40
C THR A 510 -8.59 -19.08 -10.62
N ASP A 511 -8.37 -20.39 -10.53
CA ASP A 511 -9.10 -21.28 -9.63
C ASP A 511 -8.45 -21.29 -8.24
N LEU A 512 -9.26 -21.25 -7.19
CA LEU A 512 -8.79 -21.36 -5.81
C LEU A 512 -8.50 -22.83 -5.49
N PRO A 513 -7.38 -23.15 -4.80
CA PRO A 513 -7.07 -24.51 -4.40
C PRO A 513 -8.08 -25.05 -3.37
N ASN A 514 -8.64 -24.18 -2.54
CA ASN A 514 -9.75 -24.46 -1.64
C ASN A 514 -10.80 -23.36 -1.81
N SER A 515 -12.07 -23.74 -1.93
CA SER A 515 -13.17 -22.79 -2.06
C SER A 515 -13.34 -21.95 -0.80
N ILE A 516 -13.63 -20.66 -0.94
CA ILE A 516 -14.03 -19.81 0.19
C ILE A 516 -15.50 -20.10 0.51
N PRO A 517 -15.83 -20.59 1.72
CA PRO A 517 -17.19 -20.97 2.07
C PRO A 517 -18.19 -19.82 1.93
N LEU A 518 -19.42 -20.14 1.52
CA LEU A 518 -20.54 -19.20 1.56
C LEU A 518 -20.69 -18.58 2.95
N GLY A 519 -20.94 -17.28 3.00
CA GLY A 519 -21.04 -16.49 4.23
C GLY A 519 -19.72 -16.15 4.92
N SER A 520 -18.58 -16.43 4.28
CA SER A 520 -17.31 -15.85 4.72
C SER A 520 -17.36 -14.33 4.63
N LYS A 521 -16.65 -13.65 5.55
CA LYS A 521 -16.54 -12.19 5.61
C LYS A 521 -15.09 -11.74 5.42
N ASP A 522 -14.89 -10.44 5.29
CA ASP A 522 -13.56 -9.81 5.22
C ASP A 522 -12.69 -10.45 4.11
N ILE A 523 -13.32 -10.59 2.93
CA ILE A 523 -12.74 -11.26 1.78
C ILE A 523 -11.89 -10.25 1.01
N SER A 524 -10.62 -10.60 0.75
CA SER A 524 -9.77 -9.83 -0.14
C SER A 524 -8.83 -10.73 -0.95
N PHE A 525 -8.48 -10.25 -2.14
CA PHE A 525 -7.45 -10.85 -2.98
C PHE A 525 -6.34 -9.83 -3.18
N THR A 526 -5.09 -10.25 -3.16
CA THR A 526 -3.94 -9.38 -3.35
C THR A 526 -3.14 -9.89 -4.54
N ILE A 527 -3.09 -9.10 -5.60
CA ILE A 527 -2.17 -9.32 -6.72
C ILE A 527 -0.78 -8.94 -6.21
N VAL A 528 0.20 -9.83 -6.34
CA VAL A 528 1.57 -9.58 -5.89
C VAL A 528 2.51 -9.78 -7.06
N TYR A 529 3.34 -8.77 -7.34
CA TYR A 529 4.42 -8.88 -8.31
C TYR A 529 5.76 -9.08 -7.58
N ARG A 530 6.59 -9.96 -8.12
CA ARG A 530 8.00 -10.08 -7.76
C ARG A 530 8.83 -10.27 -9.03
N GLY A 531 9.81 -9.39 -9.26
CA GLY A 531 10.67 -9.49 -10.44
C GLY A 531 11.47 -8.22 -10.67
N ARG A 532 11.80 -7.93 -11.93
CA ARG A 532 12.47 -6.68 -12.32
C ARG A 532 11.45 -5.61 -12.72
N LEU A 533 11.44 -4.49 -12.00
CA LEU A 533 10.66 -3.30 -12.38
C LEU A 533 11.60 -2.21 -12.89
N GLY A 534 11.53 -1.90 -14.18
CA GLY A 534 12.47 -0.98 -14.81
C GLY A 534 13.91 -1.48 -14.68
N ASP A 535 14.73 -0.76 -13.91
CA ASP A 535 16.13 -1.11 -13.60
C ASP A 535 16.32 -1.65 -12.16
N GLU A 536 15.25 -1.99 -11.45
CA GLU A 536 15.36 -2.64 -10.13
C GLU A 536 15.14 -4.15 -10.22
N GLU A 537 16.18 -4.93 -9.92
CA GLU A 537 16.08 -6.38 -9.75
C GLU A 537 15.50 -6.76 -8.36
N GLY A 538 14.51 -7.65 -8.33
CA GLY A 538 13.89 -8.14 -7.08
C GLY A 538 12.91 -7.14 -6.46
N CYS A 539 12.32 -6.27 -7.28
CA CYS A 539 11.22 -5.40 -6.88
C CYS A 539 10.00 -6.21 -6.44
N VAL A 540 9.29 -5.71 -5.44
CA VAL A 540 8.06 -6.29 -4.89
C VAL A 540 7.04 -5.19 -4.68
N PHE A 541 5.82 -5.40 -5.17
CA PHE A 541 4.66 -4.59 -4.83
C PHE A 541 3.39 -5.42 -4.92
N GLY A 542 2.30 -4.92 -4.34
CA GLY A 542 1.02 -5.61 -4.39
C GLY A 542 -0.17 -4.66 -4.47
N LYS A 543 -1.30 -5.19 -4.91
CA LYS A 543 -2.59 -4.48 -4.98
C LYS A 543 -3.70 -5.33 -4.38
N VAL A 544 -4.24 -4.86 -3.27
CA VAL A 544 -5.35 -5.48 -2.54
C VAL A 544 -6.67 -5.11 -3.22
N LEU A 545 -7.49 -6.13 -3.45
CA LEU A 545 -8.80 -6.08 -4.04
C LEU A 545 -9.81 -6.50 -2.96
N PRO A 546 -10.39 -5.53 -2.21
CA PRO A 546 -11.34 -5.84 -1.16
C PRO A 546 -12.71 -6.19 -1.76
N PHE A 547 -13.37 -7.18 -1.17
CA PHE A 547 -14.73 -7.57 -1.52
C PHE A 547 -15.69 -7.19 -0.39
N THR A 548 -16.74 -6.45 -0.74
CA THR A 548 -17.80 -6.03 0.19
C THR A 548 -19.17 -6.41 -0.37
N SER A 549 -20.24 -6.13 0.36
CA SER A 549 -21.60 -6.23 -0.16
C SER A 549 -22.26 -4.86 -0.20
N LYS A 550 -23.24 -4.70 -1.09
CA LYS A 550 -24.02 -3.48 -1.30
C LYS A 550 -25.50 -3.82 -1.30
N ILE A 551 -26.33 -2.80 -1.13
CA ILE A 551 -27.77 -2.92 -1.30
C ILE A 551 -28.16 -2.07 -2.51
N ALA A 552 -28.69 -2.70 -3.56
CA ALA A 552 -29.33 -2.00 -4.67
C ALA A 552 -30.78 -1.69 -4.32
N TYR A 553 -31.29 -0.52 -4.66
CA TYR A 553 -32.69 -0.16 -4.37
C TYR A 553 -33.24 0.86 -5.36
N SER A 554 -34.57 0.98 -5.40
CA SER A 554 -35.27 1.97 -6.21
C SER A 554 -35.54 3.20 -5.36
N GLY A 555 -35.04 4.36 -5.76
CA GLY A 555 -35.27 5.64 -5.08
C GLY A 555 -36.06 6.60 -5.96
N GLN A 556 -36.80 7.52 -5.33
CA GLN A 556 -37.44 8.65 -5.99
C GLN A 556 -37.10 9.94 -5.22
N PRO A 557 -36.88 11.08 -5.92
CA PRO A 557 -36.68 12.36 -5.23
C PRO A 557 -37.91 12.83 -4.43
N GLN A 558 -39.11 12.44 -4.86
CA GLN A 558 -40.39 12.79 -4.22
C GLN A 558 -41.33 11.58 -4.25
N CYS A 559 -42.02 11.31 -3.13
CA CYS A 559 -42.90 10.13 -3.04
C CYS A 559 -44.09 10.27 -3.99
N GLY A 560 -44.21 9.34 -4.94
CA GLY A 560 -45.32 9.31 -5.88
C GLY A 560 -45.24 10.37 -6.99
N SER A 561 -44.14 11.10 -7.12
CA SER A 561 -43.90 12.03 -8.23
C SER A 561 -42.46 11.97 -8.74
N GLY A 562 -42.30 11.99 -10.07
CA GLY A 562 -40.99 11.99 -10.73
C GLY A 562 -40.44 10.59 -11.03
N PRO A 563 -39.33 10.52 -11.81
CA PRO A 563 -38.74 9.27 -12.21
C PRO A 563 -38.15 8.52 -11.02
N SER A 564 -38.23 7.18 -11.05
CA SER A 564 -37.49 6.34 -10.11
C SER A 564 -36.17 5.87 -10.73
N HIS A 565 -35.12 5.89 -9.92
CA HIS A 565 -33.77 5.47 -10.30
C HIS A 565 -33.29 4.33 -9.41
N ILE A 566 -32.35 3.55 -9.92
CA ILE A 566 -31.61 2.56 -9.14
C ILE A 566 -30.43 3.24 -8.45
N TYR A 567 -30.29 2.95 -7.17
CA TYR A 567 -29.21 3.38 -6.29
C TYR A 567 -28.50 2.14 -5.72
N THR A 568 -27.26 2.31 -5.29
CA THR A 568 -26.56 1.35 -4.43
C THR A 568 -26.02 2.04 -3.20
N VAL A 569 -26.12 1.40 -2.05
CA VAL A 569 -25.64 1.91 -0.76
C VAL A 569 -24.91 0.81 0.01
N HIS A 570 -23.93 1.18 0.82
CA HIS A 570 -23.30 0.22 1.74
C HIS A 570 -24.27 -0.14 2.88
N PRO A 571 -24.16 -1.33 3.48
CA PRO A 571 -25.05 -1.76 4.56
C PRO A 571 -25.09 -0.86 5.80
N ASP A 572 -24.04 -0.05 6.00
CA ASP A 572 -23.92 0.95 7.06
C ASP A 572 -24.53 2.32 6.70
N GLY A 573 -25.11 2.45 5.50
CA GLY A 573 -25.70 3.67 4.97
C GLY A 573 -24.71 4.62 4.28
N THR A 574 -23.43 4.26 4.20
CA THR A 574 -22.43 5.07 3.49
C THR A 574 -22.43 4.80 1.98
N LYS A 575 -21.77 5.68 1.22
CA LYS A 575 -21.61 5.58 -0.25
C LYS A 575 -22.92 5.39 -1.04
N ASP A 576 -23.99 6.04 -0.60
CA ASP A 576 -25.28 6.07 -1.33
C ASP A 576 -25.08 6.73 -2.72
N THR A 577 -25.18 5.92 -3.78
CA THR A 577 -24.78 6.29 -5.14
C THR A 577 -25.88 5.96 -6.13
N GLN A 578 -26.29 6.95 -6.92
CA GLN A 578 -27.24 6.75 -8.02
C GLN A 578 -26.54 6.06 -9.21
N ILE A 579 -27.06 4.91 -9.65
CA ILE A 579 -26.48 4.09 -10.74
C ILE A 579 -27.13 4.37 -12.09
N THR A 580 -28.39 4.78 -12.12
CA THR A 580 -29.15 5.07 -13.36
C THR A 580 -29.57 6.52 -13.43
N ASN A 581 -29.73 7.08 -14.64
CA ASN A 581 -30.25 8.43 -14.86
C ASN A 581 -31.28 8.44 -16.01
N ASP A 582 -31.83 9.62 -16.34
CA ASP A 582 -32.89 9.77 -17.35
C ASP A 582 -32.45 9.54 -18.81
N ALA A 583 -31.15 9.35 -19.08
CA ALA A 583 -30.63 9.24 -20.45
C ALA A 583 -31.05 7.94 -21.18
N ASP A 584 -31.60 6.97 -20.46
CA ASP A 584 -32.10 5.70 -21.01
C ASP A 584 -33.54 5.77 -21.57
N GLY A 585 -34.27 6.86 -21.28
CA GLY A 585 -35.68 7.08 -21.63
C GLY A 585 -36.74 6.40 -20.74
N TYR A 586 -36.38 5.81 -19.59
CA TYR A 586 -37.37 5.16 -18.70
C TYR A 586 -37.98 6.15 -17.71
N ALA A 587 -39.30 6.02 -17.52
CA ALA A 587 -40.09 6.82 -16.58
C ALA A 587 -39.99 6.28 -15.14
N TRP A 588 -39.74 4.99 -14.97
CA TRP A 588 -39.58 4.37 -13.64
C TRP A 588 -38.63 3.18 -13.72
N ARG A 589 -37.86 2.96 -12.65
CA ARG A 589 -36.91 1.85 -12.53
C ARG A 589 -37.09 1.20 -11.17
N GLY A 590 -37.07 -0.13 -11.10
CA GLY A 590 -37.03 -0.80 -9.81
C GLY A 590 -36.96 -2.31 -9.86
N MET A 591 -37.17 -2.96 -8.70
CA MET A 591 -36.97 -4.41 -8.55
C MET A 591 -35.58 -4.86 -9.04
N PRO A 592 -34.48 -4.31 -8.46
CA PRO A 592 -33.14 -4.78 -8.76
C PRO A 592 -32.96 -6.27 -8.47
N ALA A 593 -32.13 -6.91 -9.29
CA ALA A 593 -31.70 -8.30 -9.26
C ALA A 593 -30.20 -8.41 -9.56
N TRP A 594 -29.37 -8.77 -8.58
CA TRP A 594 -27.93 -9.01 -8.76
C TRP A 594 -27.65 -10.37 -9.40
N SER A 595 -26.67 -10.43 -10.30
CA SER A 595 -26.11 -11.72 -10.70
C SER A 595 -25.29 -12.35 -9.55
N PRO A 596 -25.16 -13.68 -9.49
CA PRO A 596 -24.44 -14.37 -8.40
C PRO A 596 -22.96 -14.01 -8.27
N ASP A 597 -22.31 -13.66 -9.39
CA ASP A 597 -20.94 -13.16 -9.46
C ASP A 597 -20.83 -11.66 -9.15
N GLY A 598 -21.96 -10.96 -9.05
CA GLY A 598 -22.06 -9.53 -8.75
C GLY A 598 -21.69 -8.60 -9.91
N ARG A 599 -21.40 -9.13 -11.10
CA ARG A 599 -21.02 -8.35 -12.28
C ARG A 599 -22.20 -7.64 -12.93
N MET A 600 -23.38 -8.23 -12.89
CA MET A 600 -24.56 -7.69 -13.54
C MET A 600 -25.64 -7.28 -12.53
N LEU A 601 -26.41 -6.28 -12.93
CA LEU A 601 -27.60 -5.83 -12.21
C LEU A 601 -28.75 -5.72 -13.20
N ALA A 602 -29.78 -6.55 -13.01
CA ALA A 602 -31.02 -6.45 -13.74
C ALA A 602 -32.05 -5.64 -12.96
N PHE A 603 -32.94 -4.92 -13.64
CA PHE A 603 -34.05 -4.21 -13.02
C PHE A 603 -35.19 -3.99 -14.03
N ASN A 604 -36.37 -3.69 -13.53
CA ASN A 604 -37.51 -3.28 -14.33
C ASN A 604 -37.39 -1.84 -14.81
N GLY A 605 -37.42 -1.61 -16.12
CA GLY A 605 -37.59 -0.28 -16.72
C GLY A 605 -39.00 -0.11 -17.27
N ILE A 606 -39.72 0.92 -16.81
CA ILE A 606 -41.05 1.26 -17.32
C ILE A 606 -40.93 2.43 -18.29
N THR A 607 -41.36 2.22 -19.52
CA THR A 607 -41.36 3.26 -20.56
C THR A 607 -42.47 4.29 -20.35
N SER A 608 -42.40 5.42 -21.05
CA SER A 608 -43.48 6.43 -21.05
C SER A 608 -44.84 5.93 -21.56
N ARG A 609 -44.87 4.77 -22.24
CA ARG A 609 -46.11 4.09 -22.68
C ARG A 609 -46.61 3.05 -21.67
N ASN A 610 -46.07 3.05 -20.45
CA ASN A 610 -46.39 2.08 -19.41
C ASN A 610 -46.05 0.63 -19.80
N GLN A 611 -44.98 0.44 -20.58
CA GLN A 611 -44.47 -0.88 -20.95
C GLN A 611 -43.32 -1.27 -20.03
N TYR A 612 -43.43 -2.45 -19.40
CA TYR A 612 -42.44 -3.00 -18.49
C TYR A 612 -41.44 -3.86 -19.26
N GLU A 613 -40.18 -3.46 -19.18
CA GLU A 613 -39.03 -4.14 -19.77
C GLU A 613 -38.07 -4.54 -18.65
N ILE A 614 -37.17 -5.49 -18.93
CA ILE A 614 -36.04 -5.77 -18.05
C ILE A 614 -34.77 -5.20 -18.67
N VAL A 615 -34.04 -4.42 -17.89
CA VAL A 615 -32.75 -3.83 -18.27
C VAL A 615 -31.66 -4.52 -17.49
N VAL A 616 -30.61 -4.96 -18.16
CA VAL A 616 -29.43 -5.60 -17.55
C VAL A 616 -28.23 -4.69 -17.74
N LEU A 617 -27.58 -4.30 -16.64
CA LEU A 617 -26.34 -3.52 -16.63
C LEU A 617 -25.14 -4.43 -16.45
N ASP A 618 -24.04 -4.06 -17.09
CA ASP A 618 -22.72 -4.57 -16.77
C ASP A 618 -22.01 -3.58 -15.83
N LEU A 619 -21.85 -3.97 -14.56
CA LEU A 619 -21.24 -3.12 -13.54
C LEU A 619 -19.71 -3.16 -13.59
N THR A 620 -19.11 -4.04 -14.40
CA THR A 620 -17.66 -4.03 -14.62
C THR A 620 -17.22 -3.20 -15.82
N SER A 621 -18.18 -2.68 -16.61
CA SER A 621 -17.91 -1.82 -17.76
C SER A 621 -17.35 -0.45 -17.34
N ASP A 622 -16.33 0.02 -18.05
CA ASP A 622 -15.78 1.37 -17.89
C ASP A 622 -16.70 2.47 -18.49
N GLN A 623 -17.75 2.08 -19.22
CA GLN A 623 -18.68 3.03 -19.80
C GLN A 623 -19.64 3.59 -18.73
N PRO A 624 -19.85 4.91 -18.65
CA PRO A 624 -20.85 5.47 -17.76
C PRO A 624 -22.27 5.11 -18.25
N TYR A 625 -23.23 5.15 -17.33
CA TYR A 625 -24.65 4.98 -17.66
C TYR A 625 -25.12 6.03 -18.70
N PRO A 626 -25.84 5.64 -19.78
CA PRO A 626 -26.42 4.32 -20.07
C PRO A 626 -25.56 3.43 -21.00
N GLY A 627 -24.30 3.78 -21.26
CA GLY A 627 -23.39 3.02 -22.12
C GLY A 627 -23.01 1.64 -21.59
N ASN A 628 -23.20 1.39 -20.29
CA ASN A 628 -23.04 0.09 -19.64
C ASN A 628 -24.32 -0.78 -19.62
N ILE A 629 -25.39 -0.38 -20.34
CA ILE A 629 -26.53 -1.28 -20.55
C ILE A 629 -26.07 -2.44 -21.43
N TYR A 630 -25.97 -3.62 -20.83
CA TYR A 630 -25.63 -4.86 -21.52
C TYR A 630 -26.78 -5.35 -22.39
N ARG A 631 -28.01 -5.31 -21.86
CA ARG A 631 -29.19 -5.87 -22.55
C ARG A 631 -30.49 -5.18 -22.14
N LYS A 632 -31.44 -5.08 -23.09
CA LYS A 632 -32.83 -4.68 -22.86
C LYS A 632 -33.76 -5.78 -23.35
N LEU A 633 -34.45 -6.43 -22.43
CA LEU A 633 -35.39 -7.52 -22.70
C LEU A 633 -36.82 -6.96 -22.77
N ARG A 634 -37.39 -6.97 -23.97
CA ARG A 634 -38.69 -6.36 -24.27
C ARG A 634 -39.43 -7.06 -25.39
N HIS A 635 -40.75 -6.92 -25.40
CA HIS A 635 -41.62 -7.47 -26.42
C HIS A 635 -42.87 -6.60 -26.57
N ALA A 636 -43.32 -6.35 -27.80
CA ALA A 636 -44.40 -5.41 -28.09
C ALA A 636 -45.74 -5.75 -27.41
N ASP A 637 -45.98 -7.05 -27.18
CA ASP A 637 -47.25 -7.57 -26.64
C ASP A 637 -47.12 -8.11 -25.20
N ALA A 638 -46.03 -7.84 -24.50
CA ALA A 638 -45.82 -8.36 -23.15
C ALA A 638 -45.13 -7.37 -22.21
N HIS A 639 -45.42 -7.51 -20.92
CA HIS A 639 -44.68 -6.95 -19.81
C HIS A 639 -43.77 -8.02 -19.22
N TYR A 640 -42.54 -7.63 -18.87
CA TYR A 640 -41.60 -8.46 -18.12
C TYR A 640 -41.31 -7.81 -16.78
N ILE A 641 -41.54 -8.53 -15.69
CA ILE A 641 -41.55 -7.99 -14.31
C ILE A 641 -40.71 -8.86 -13.37
N ALA A 642 -40.11 -8.25 -12.36
CA ALA A 642 -39.38 -8.90 -11.26
C ALA A 642 -38.28 -9.87 -11.72
N PRO A 643 -37.17 -9.34 -12.29
CA PRO A 643 -36.06 -10.19 -12.70
C PRO A 643 -35.45 -10.96 -11.52
N SER A 644 -34.91 -12.15 -11.78
CA SER A 644 -34.07 -12.90 -10.84
C SER A 644 -33.05 -13.72 -11.62
N PHE A 645 -31.76 -13.62 -11.26
CA PHE A 645 -30.70 -14.39 -11.94
C PHE A 645 -30.64 -15.84 -11.46
N SER A 646 -30.33 -16.76 -12.36
CA SER A 646 -30.08 -18.15 -12.00
C SER A 646 -28.79 -18.27 -11.21
N PRO A 647 -28.60 -19.33 -10.41
CA PRO A 647 -27.39 -19.53 -9.61
C PRO A 647 -26.08 -19.56 -10.42
N ASP A 648 -26.15 -19.99 -11.68
CA ASP A 648 -25.03 -19.97 -12.64
C ASP A 648 -24.86 -18.61 -13.34
N GLY A 649 -25.81 -17.68 -13.20
CA GLY A 649 -25.83 -16.38 -13.88
C GLY A 649 -26.12 -16.45 -15.39
N GLU A 650 -26.41 -17.62 -15.95
CA GLU A 650 -26.64 -17.79 -17.40
C GLU A 650 -28.08 -17.48 -17.83
N ARG A 651 -28.99 -17.34 -16.88
CA ARG A 651 -30.43 -17.16 -17.14
C ARG A 651 -31.01 -16.07 -16.26
N LEU A 652 -32.11 -15.49 -16.74
CA LEU A 652 -32.86 -14.46 -16.03
C LEU A 652 -34.35 -14.80 -16.00
N LEU A 653 -34.82 -15.20 -14.83
CA LEU A 653 -36.23 -15.46 -14.53
C LEU A 653 -37.00 -14.14 -14.49
N ALA A 654 -38.23 -14.17 -14.99
CA ALA A 654 -39.13 -13.04 -15.02
C ALA A 654 -40.58 -13.49 -14.99
N GLU A 655 -41.42 -12.66 -14.40
CA GLU A 655 -42.85 -12.66 -14.65
C GLU A 655 -43.13 -12.14 -16.06
N ARG A 656 -43.96 -12.85 -16.82
CA ARG A 656 -44.48 -12.36 -18.11
C ARG A 656 -45.98 -12.22 -18.08
N LEU A 657 -46.45 -11.01 -18.33
CA LEU A 657 -47.85 -10.66 -18.48
C LEU A 657 -48.12 -10.21 -19.92
N LEU A 658 -48.96 -10.94 -20.65
CA LEU A 658 -49.35 -10.54 -22.01
C LEU A 658 -50.31 -9.36 -21.97
N LEU A 659 -50.11 -8.39 -22.86
CA LEU A 659 -50.98 -7.21 -23.00
C LEU A 659 -52.36 -7.55 -23.60
N ARG A 660 -52.49 -8.73 -24.20
CA ARG A 660 -53.72 -9.22 -24.80
C ARG A 660 -53.94 -10.67 -24.38
N HIS A 661 -55.18 -11.00 -24.04
CA HIS A 661 -55.56 -12.38 -23.76
C HIS A 661 -55.36 -13.24 -25.02
N PRO A 662 -54.61 -14.35 -24.94
CA PRO A 662 -54.38 -15.23 -26.09
C PRO A 662 -55.70 -15.88 -26.52
N GLN A 663 -56.05 -15.75 -27.81
CA GLN A 663 -57.37 -16.15 -28.32
C GLN A 663 -57.50 -17.67 -28.56
N ASP A 664 -56.38 -18.37 -28.77
CA ASP A 664 -56.39 -19.78 -29.23
C ASP A 664 -55.74 -20.76 -28.23
N GLY A 665 -55.54 -20.36 -26.97
CA GLY A 665 -54.86 -21.19 -25.96
C GLY A 665 -53.40 -21.52 -26.31
N GLN A 666 -52.81 -20.88 -27.33
CA GLN A 666 -51.43 -21.10 -27.77
C GLN A 666 -50.40 -20.53 -26.79
N ASP A 667 -50.78 -19.58 -25.94
CA ASP A 667 -49.93 -18.98 -24.91
C ASP A 667 -50.74 -18.74 -23.61
N LEU A 668 -50.06 -18.33 -22.53
CA LEU A 668 -50.64 -18.01 -21.23
C LEU A 668 -50.63 -16.50 -21.01
N TYR A 669 -51.74 -15.99 -20.46
CA TYR A 669 -51.85 -14.57 -20.13
C TYR A 669 -50.81 -14.13 -19.08
N HIS A 670 -50.56 -14.99 -18.08
CA HIS A 670 -49.59 -14.77 -17.02
C HIS A 670 -48.78 -16.06 -16.81
N SER A 671 -47.46 -15.94 -16.77
CA SER A 671 -46.54 -17.09 -16.69
C SER A 671 -45.18 -16.67 -16.15
N LEU A 672 -44.49 -17.61 -15.50
CA LEU A 672 -43.06 -17.47 -15.23
C LEU A 672 -42.24 -18.00 -16.40
N ILE A 673 -41.25 -17.21 -16.81
CA ILE A 673 -40.36 -17.53 -17.93
C ILE A 673 -38.93 -17.19 -17.54
N TYR A 674 -37.97 -17.83 -18.18
CA TYR A 674 -36.58 -17.40 -18.11
C TYR A 674 -36.05 -17.04 -19.48
N PHE A 675 -35.20 -16.04 -19.50
CA PHE A 675 -34.41 -15.66 -20.65
C PHE A 675 -33.04 -16.32 -20.54
N ASN A 676 -32.62 -17.07 -21.56
CA ASN A 676 -31.28 -17.63 -21.64
C ASN A 676 -30.33 -16.58 -22.22
N LEU A 677 -29.36 -16.12 -21.42
CA LEU A 677 -28.43 -15.05 -21.80
C LEU A 677 -27.44 -15.49 -22.88
N THR A 678 -27.25 -16.79 -23.07
CA THR A 678 -26.35 -17.38 -24.06
C THR A 678 -27.05 -17.60 -25.41
N THR A 679 -28.26 -18.16 -25.40
CA THR A 679 -28.99 -18.48 -26.64
C THR A 679 -29.85 -17.34 -27.17
N ASP A 680 -30.10 -16.30 -26.37
CA ASP A 680 -30.99 -15.18 -26.70
C ASP A 680 -32.46 -15.60 -26.90
N GLU A 681 -32.91 -16.59 -26.11
CA GLU A 681 -34.26 -17.16 -26.22
C GLU A 681 -35.01 -17.15 -24.89
N TRP A 682 -36.34 -17.02 -24.98
CA TRP A 682 -37.26 -17.14 -23.85
C TRP A 682 -37.83 -18.56 -23.76
N TYR A 683 -37.91 -19.07 -22.53
CA TYR A 683 -38.49 -20.37 -22.23
C TYR A 683 -39.46 -20.25 -21.07
N PHE A 684 -40.49 -21.11 -21.05
CA PHE A 684 -41.29 -21.27 -19.83
C PHE A 684 -40.43 -21.88 -18.74
N GLU A 685 -40.50 -21.30 -17.54
CA GLU A 685 -39.87 -21.88 -16.37
C GLU A 685 -40.62 -23.17 -16.01
N GLY A 686 -40.00 -24.35 -16.15
CA GLY A 686 -40.71 -25.63 -16.07
C GLY A 686 -41.51 -25.97 -17.34
N SER A 687 -42.80 -25.61 -17.42
CA SER A 687 -43.62 -25.84 -18.63
C SER A 687 -44.89 -24.99 -18.70
N LYS A 688 -45.41 -24.81 -19.91
CA LYS A 688 -46.70 -24.13 -20.14
C LYS A 688 -47.87 -24.83 -19.45
N ASP A 689 -47.96 -26.16 -19.55
CA ASP A 689 -49.08 -26.90 -18.96
C ASP A 689 -49.12 -26.73 -17.43
N PHE A 690 -47.95 -26.67 -16.79
CA PHE A 690 -47.84 -26.41 -15.36
C PHE A 690 -48.40 -25.03 -14.96
N TRP A 691 -48.02 -23.96 -15.67
CA TRP A 691 -48.48 -22.61 -15.35
C TRP A 691 -49.94 -22.36 -15.73
N SER A 692 -50.49 -23.14 -16.68
CA SER A 692 -51.93 -23.11 -16.98
C SER A 692 -52.80 -23.47 -15.76
N GLN A 693 -52.27 -24.28 -14.85
CA GLN A 693 -52.94 -24.70 -13.62
C GLN A 693 -52.61 -23.81 -12.41
N ASN A 694 -51.61 -22.93 -12.54
CA ASN A 694 -51.09 -22.07 -11.47
C ASN A 694 -50.84 -20.64 -11.98
N PRO A 695 -51.85 -19.91 -12.50
CA PRO A 695 -51.64 -18.74 -13.34
C PRO A 695 -51.28 -17.42 -12.60
N TYR A 696 -51.15 -17.44 -11.28
CA TYR A 696 -50.95 -16.23 -10.46
C TYR A 696 -49.69 -16.30 -9.60
N ALA A 697 -48.60 -16.81 -10.16
CA ALA A 697 -47.28 -16.78 -9.55
C ALA A 697 -46.59 -15.44 -9.86
N GLU A 698 -46.28 -14.67 -8.82
CA GLU A 698 -45.70 -13.32 -8.92
C GLU A 698 -44.39 -13.22 -8.12
N LEU A 699 -43.57 -12.21 -8.44
CA LEU A 699 -42.31 -11.90 -7.76
C LEU A 699 -41.38 -13.11 -7.55
N PRO A 700 -41.04 -13.83 -8.64
CA PRO A 700 -40.27 -15.05 -8.51
C PRO A 700 -38.81 -14.77 -8.10
N ARG A 701 -38.24 -15.64 -7.26
CA ARG A 701 -36.82 -15.60 -6.88
C ARG A 701 -36.20 -16.99 -6.95
N TRP A 702 -35.10 -17.10 -7.68
CA TRP A 702 -34.28 -18.31 -7.67
C TRP A 702 -33.47 -18.41 -6.38
N SER A 703 -33.38 -19.62 -5.85
CA SER A 703 -32.40 -20.00 -4.82
C SER A 703 -31.11 -20.49 -5.48
N SER A 704 -30.01 -20.51 -4.71
CA SER A 704 -28.74 -21.18 -5.09
C SER A 704 -28.90 -22.66 -5.46
N ARG A 705 -30.05 -23.28 -5.14
CA ARG A 705 -30.35 -24.69 -5.38
C ARG A 705 -31.30 -24.92 -6.57
N TYR A 706 -31.46 -23.94 -7.45
CA TYR A 706 -32.36 -23.99 -8.62
C TYR A 706 -33.84 -24.22 -8.26
N GLU A 707 -34.24 -23.86 -7.04
CA GLU A 707 -35.64 -23.83 -6.60
C GLU A 707 -36.16 -22.39 -6.68
N THR A 708 -37.36 -22.21 -7.26
CA THR A 708 -37.99 -20.89 -7.42
C THR A 708 -39.03 -20.69 -6.34
N VAL A 709 -38.92 -19.62 -5.55
CA VAL A 709 -40.00 -19.18 -4.65
C VAL A 709 -40.78 -18.05 -5.31
N PHE A 710 -42.08 -18.02 -5.07
CA PHE A 710 -42.99 -17.01 -5.62
C PHE A 710 -44.17 -16.80 -4.66
N GLN A 711 -44.84 -15.66 -4.79
CA GLN A 711 -46.13 -15.47 -4.14
C GLN A 711 -47.24 -15.95 -5.07
N TYR A 712 -48.25 -16.60 -4.51
CA TYR A 712 -49.36 -17.21 -5.24
C TYR A 712 -50.70 -16.72 -4.71
N GLN A 713 -51.55 -16.18 -5.59
CA GLN A 713 -52.87 -15.71 -5.19
C GLN A 713 -53.81 -16.89 -4.89
N VAL A 714 -54.26 -17.00 -3.64
CA VAL A 714 -55.16 -18.09 -3.19
C VAL A 714 -56.63 -17.68 -3.13
N GLY A 715 -56.92 -16.37 -3.13
CA GLY A 715 -58.29 -15.88 -3.12
C GLY A 715 -58.38 -14.37 -2.93
N THR A 716 -59.58 -13.90 -2.64
CA THR A 716 -59.88 -12.50 -2.32
C THR A 716 -60.73 -12.45 -1.05
N GLN A 717 -60.33 -11.64 -0.07
CA GLN A 717 -61.04 -11.44 1.19
C GLN A 717 -61.27 -9.94 1.40
N ASN A 718 -62.52 -9.54 1.66
CA ASN A 718 -62.90 -8.13 1.85
C ASN A 718 -62.46 -7.19 0.71
N GLY A 719 -62.34 -7.70 -0.52
CA GLY A 719 -61.88 -6.94 -1.68
C GLY A 719 -60.37 -6.86 -1.86
N GLU A 720 -59.58 -7.44 -0.95
CA GLU A 720 -58.13 -7.55 -1.06
C GLU A 720 -57.72 -8.96 -1.51
N ASN A 721 -56.75 -9.07 -2.42
CA ASN A 721 -56.16 -10.35 -2.81
C ASN A 721 -55.33 -10.91 -1.65
N ILE A 722 -55.50 -12.21 -1.38
CA ILE A 722 -54.73 -12.93 -0.37
C ILE A 722 -53.70 -13.79 -1.08
N TYR A 723 -52.44 -13.63 -0.70
CA TYR A 723 -51.31 -14.37 -1.25
C TYR A 723 -50.73 -15.35 -0.23
N ASN A 724 -50.21 -16.46 -0.74
CA ASN A 724 -49.38 -17.42 0.00
C ASN A 724 -48.01 -17.54 -0.66
N ILE A 725 -47.02 -18.04 0.09
CA ILE A 725 -45.65 -18.24 -0.40
C ILE A 725 -45.45 -19.71 -0.76
N TRP A 726 -45.21 -19.96 -2.04
CA TRP A 726 -45.00 -21.30 -2.59
C TRP A 726 -43.62 -21.39 -3.23
N SER A 727 -43.06 -22.59 -3.27
CA SER A 727 -41.86 -22.87 -4.04
C SER A 727 -42.09 -23.99 -5.05
N VAL A 728 -41.32 -23.97 -6.13
CA VAL A 728 -41.32 -25.02 -7.14
C VAL A 728 -39.90 -25.46 -7.42
N ASP A 729 -39.66 -26.76 -7.26
CA ASP A 729 -38.47 -27.43 -7.76
C ASP A 729 -38.79 -27.86 -9.21
N LEU A 730 -38.05 -27.33 -10.16
CA LEU A 730 -38.47 -27.35 -11.56
C LEU A 730 -37.87 -28.51 -12.36
N ASP A 731 -36.82 -29.13 -11.84
CA ASP A 731 -36.34 -30.42 -12.33
C ASP A 731 -37.38 -31.51 -12.04
N THR A 732 -37.96 -31.49 -10.83
CA THR A 732 -38.98 -32.44 -10.40
C THR A 732 -40.41 -31.99 -10.72
N LYS A 733 -40.60 -30.71 -11.06
CA LYS A 733 -41.90 -30.04 -11.20
C LYS A 733 -42.79 -30.17 -9.96
N SER A 734 -42.17 -30.21 -8.78
CA SER A 734 -42.87 -30.37 -7.51
C SER A 734 -43.10 -29.03 -6.83
N ILE A 735 -44.35 -28.77 -6.43
CA ILE A 735 -44.73 -27.60 -5.63
C ILE A 735 -44.60 -27.94 -4.15
N LYS A 736 -44.02 -27.03 -3.38
CA LYS A 736 -44.05 -27.04 -1.91
C LYS A 736 -44.75 -25.78 -1.41
N TYR A 737 -45.61 -25.97 -0.43
CA TYR A 737 -46.31 -24.90 0.25
C TYR A 737 -45.49 -24.47 1.45
N LEU A 738 -44.90 -23.27 1.42
CA LEU A 738 -44.25 -22.68 2.59
C LEU A 738 -45.28 -22.03 3.52
N THR A 739 -46.40 -21.58 2.94
CA THR A 739 -47.59 -21.11 3.65
C THR A 739 -48.84 -21.62 2.93
N ASP A 740 -49.88 -21.99 3.68
CA ASP A 740 -51.14 -22.52 3.16
C ASP A 740 -52.39 -21.96 3.86
N GLU A 741 -52.18 -21.04 4.80
CA GLU A 741 -53.22 -20.41 5.58
C GLU A 741 -53.97 -19.29 4.83
N TRP A 742 -55.11 -18.87 5.38
CA TRP A 742 -55.83 -17.66 4.96
C TRP A 742 -55.25 -16.41 5.63
N ALA A 743 -53.93 -16.21 5.50
CA ALA A 743 -53.23 -15.02 5.95
C ALA A 743 -52.36 -14.47 4.83
N ASP A 744 -52.48 -13.18 4.55
CA ASP A 744 -51.78 -12.54 3.45
C ASP A 744 -50.27 -12.54 3.69
N SER A 745 -49.54 -13.27 2.84
CA SER A 745 -48.09 -13.46 2.88
C SER A 745 -47.46 -13.09 1.54
N ARG A 746 -46.49 -12.18 1.53
CA ARG A 746 -45.97 -11.51 0.32
C ARG A 746 -44.46 -11.30 0.33
N TRP A 747 -43.90 -10.98 -0.84
CA TRP A 747 -42.50 -10.60 -1.06
C TRP A 747 -41.47 -11.64 -0.55
N PRO A 748 -41.50 -12.89 -1.05
CA PRO A 748 -40.56 -13.90 -0.60
C PRO A 748 -39.15 -13.68 -1.15
N ASN A 749 -38.12 -14.02 -0.36
CA ASN A 749 -36.75 -14.13 -0.83
C ASN A 749 -35.99 -15.26 -0.11
N TRP A 750 -35.13 -15.94 -0.84
CA TRP A 750 -34.27 -17.01 -0.34
C TRP A 750 -33.08 -16.46 0.46
N SER A 751 -32.68 -17.18 1.49
CA SER A 751 -31.33 -17.06 2.05
C SER A 751 -30.29 -17.49 1.00
N PRO A 752 -29.07 -16.92 1.03
CA PRO A 752 -28.00 -17.25 0.09
C PRO A 752 -27.72 -18.76 -0.07
N ASP A 753 -27.91 -19.55 1.00
CA ASP A 753 -27.71 -21.00 1.03
C ASP A 753 -28.91 -21.82 0.50
N GLY A 754 -30.03 -21.15 0.20
CA GLY A 754 -31.28 -21.75 -0.27
C GLY A 754 -32.02 -22.58 0.79
N GLU A 755 -31.70 -22.41 2.09
CA GLU A 755 -32.32 -23.21 3.16
C GLU A 755 -33.52 -22.54 3.83
N SER A 756 -33.64 -21.22 3.73
CA SER A 756 -34.71 -20.46 4.36
C SER A 756 -35.29 -19.40 3.43
N VAL A 757 -36.55 -19.03 3.66
CA VAL A 757 -37.25 -17.97 2.95
C VAL A 757 -37.73 -16.93 3.95
N VAL A 758 -37.38 -15.68 3.71
CA VAL A 758 -37.97 -14.52 4.41
C VAL A 758 -39.12 -13.96 3.60
N PHE A 759 -40.18 -13.52 4.26
CA PHE A 759 -41.36 -12.92 3.63
C PHE A 759 -42.11 -12.02 4.62
N GLY A 760 -42.96 -11.12 4.11
CA GLY A 760 -43.89 -10.33 4.91
C GLY A 760 -45.20 -11.09 5.15
N SER A 761 -45.76 -11.08 6.37
CA SER A 761 -47.04 -11.76 6.65
C SER A 761 -47.86 -11.07 7.74
N LYS A 762 -49.19 -11.08 7.58
CA LYS A 762 -50.19 -10.61 8.57
C LYS A 762 -50.76 -11.74 9.45
N ARG A 763 -50.08 -12.89 9.49
CA ARG A 763 -50.61 -14.13 10.09
C ARG A 763 -50.85 -14.13 11.59
N ASP A 764 -50.30 -13.16 12.33
CA ASP A 764 -50.57 -13.01 13.75
C ASP A 764 -51.90 -12.26 14.04
N GLY A 765 -52.64 -11.91 12.98
CA GLY A 765 -53.89 -11.18 13.07
C GLY A 765 -53.72 -9.66 13.19
N GLY A 766 -52.49 -9.15 13.05
CA GLY A 766 -52.20 -7.72 13.03
C GLY A 766 -52.65 -7.02 11.74
N SER A 767 -52.74 -5.69 11.80
CA SER A 767 -53.03 -4.84 10.63
C SER A 767 -51.83 -4.62 9.72
N TYR A 768 -50.62 -4.96 10.18
CA TYR A 768 -49.36 -4.67 9.52
C TYR A 768 -48.64 -5.96 9.09
N TYR A 769 -47.88 -5.89 8.00
CA TYR A 769 -46.96 -6.96 7.63
C TYR A 769 -45.75 -6.96 8.55
N ASP A 770 -45.55 -8.07 9.26
CA ASP A 770 -44.35 -8.39 10.01
C ASP A 770 -43.40 -9.24 9.14
N ILE A 771 -42.14 -9.36 9.57
CA ILE A 771 -41.13 -10.18 8.90
C ILE A 771 -41.15 -11.59 9.46
N TRP A 772 -41.31 -12.58 8.59
CA TRP A 772 -41.36 -14.00 8.94
C TRP A 772 -40.30 -14.80 8.18
N LEU A 773 -39.87 -15.91 8.79
CA LEU A 773 -38.88 -16.83 8.24
C LEU A 773 -39.46 -18.24 8.22
N ALA A 774 -39.45 -18.89 7.06
CA ALA A 774 -39.76 -20.31 6.92
C ALA A 774 -38.50 -21.09 6.54
N ASN A 775 -38.33 -22.28 7.09
CA ASN A 775 -37.28 -23.21 6.65
C ASN A 775 -37.81 -24.08 5.50
N ARG A 776 -36.95 -24.36 4.52
CA ARG A 776 -37.27 -25.17 3.34
C ARG A 776 -37.72 -26.60 3.66
N ILE A 777 -37.15 -27.22 4.69
CA ILE A 777 -37.45 -28.60 5.11
C ILE A 777 -38.60 -28.62 6.12
N ASN A 778 -38.64 -27.63 7.01
CA ASN A 778 -39.68 -27.50 8.03
C ASN A 778 -40.39 -26.14 7.88
N PRO A 779 -41.48 -26.06 7.10
CA PRO A 779 -42.10 -24.81 6.69
C PRO A 779 -42.90 -24.13 7.82
N ASN A 780 -42.62 -24.42 9.09
CA ASN A 780 -43.25 -23.75 10.24
C ASN A 780 -42.65 -22.35 10.41
N PRO A 781 -43.31 -21.27 9.98
CA PRO A 781 -42.63 -19.99 9.90
C PRO A 781 -42.64 -19.27 11.25
N VAL A 782 -41.53 -18.63 11.57
CA VAL A 782 -41.31 -17.91 12.82
C VAL A 782 -41.24 -16.41 12.58
N LYS A 783 -41.79 -15.61 13.51
CA LYS A 783 -41.71 -14.16 13.43
C LYS A 783 -40.30 -13.72 13.76
N LEU A 784 -39.69 -12.93 12.88
CA LEU A 784 -38.36 -12.33 13.09
C LEU A 784 -38.47 -10.90 13.60
N VAL A 785 -39.27 -10.06 12.95
CA VAL A 785 -39.37 -8.63 13.28
C VAL A 785 -40.83 -8.21 13.30
N GLU A 786 -41.21 -7.53 14.38
CA GLU A 786 -42.50 -6.85 14.49
C GLU A 786 -42.40 -5.43 13.92
N CYS A 787 -43.34 -5.06 13.05
CA CYS A 787 -43.26 -3.86 12.23
C CYS A 787 -44.47 -2.94 12.42
N GLN A 788 -44.20 -1.72 12.88
CA GLN A 788 -45.19 -0.65 12.98
C GLN A 788 -44.61 0.67 12.45
N PRO A 789 -45.02 1.15 11.24
CA PRO A 789 -45.98 0.57 10.29
C PRO A 789 -45.44 -0.68 9.56
N SER A 790 -46.20 -1.24 8.62
CA SER A 790 -45.84 -2.45 7.86
C SER A 790 -44.43 -2.43 7.28
N CYS A 791 -43.74 -3.57 7.42
CA CYS A 791 -42.53 -3.84 6.67
C CYS A 791 -42.88 -4.44 5.31
N SER A 792 -42.11 -4.07 4.31
CA SER A 792 -41.95 -4.87 3.11
C SER A 792 -40.54 -5.45 3.13
N VAL A 793 -40.44 -6.76 2.92
CA VAL A 793 -39.23 -7.56 3.17
C VAL A 793 -38.64 -7.97 1.85
N TYR A 794 -37.31 -7.95 1.74
CA TYR A 794 -36.74 -8.09 0.41
C TYR A 794 -35.53 -8.98 0.27
N SER A 795 -34.51 -8.97 1.14
CA SER A 795 -33.27 -9.71 0.82
C SER A 795 -32.34 -9.93 2.03
N PHE A 796 -31.66 -11.07 2.04
CA PHE A 796 -30.62 -11.41 3.03
C PHE A 796 -29.26 -10.83 2.64
N SER A 797 -28.43 -10.51 3.63
CA SER A 797 -26.99 -10.33 3.42
C SER A 797 -26.34 -11.64 2.92
N PRO A 798 -25.21 -11.57 2.20
CA PRO A 798 -24.51 -12.76 1.67
C PRO A 798 -24.07 -13.79 2.70
N ASP A 799 -23.99 -13.40 3.96
CA ASP A 799 -23.66 -14.25 5.09
C ASP A 799 -24.88 -14.78 5.84
N SER A 800 -26.10 -14.48 5.39
CA SER A 800 -27.37 -14.85 6.03
C SER A 800 -27.53 -14.31 7.44
N ARG A 801 -26.78 -13.28 7.85
CA ARG A 801 -26.81 -12.70 9.22
C ARG A 801 -27.54 -11.38 9.31
N ALA A 802 -27.94 -10.80 8.19
CA ALA A 802 -28.75 -9.60 8.17
C ALA A 802 -29.82 -9.67 7.09
N ILE A 803 -30.85 -8.85 7.23
CA ILE A 803 -31.94 -8.71 6.25
C ILE A 803 -32.13 -7.23 5.98
N VAL A 804 -32.26 -6.86 4.71
CA VAL A 804 -32.70 -5.53 4.31
C VAL A 804 -34.21 -5.53 4.08
N PHE A 805 -34.86 -4.50 4.60
CA PHE A 805 -36.30 -4.32 4.55
C PHE A 805 -36.65 -2.82 4.50
N GLN A 806 -37.91 -2.51 4.17
CA GLN A 806 -38.40 -1.13 4.08
C GLN A 806 -39.46 -0.88 5.15
N ILE A 807 -39.39 0.28 5.79
CA ILE A 807 -40.47 0.85 6.61
C ILE A 807 -40.74 2.26 6.13
N ALA A 808 -42.00 2.58 5.83
CA ALA A 808 -42.46 3.94 5.53
C ALA A 808 -41.62 4.70 4.47
N GLY A 809 -41.11 4.00 3.45
CA GLY A 809 -40.29 4.63 2.40
C GLY A 809 -38.79 4.73 2.72
N LEU A 810 -38.32 4.16 3.82
CA LEU A 810 -36.90 4.12 4.20
C LEU A 810 -36.42 2.68 4.35
N LEU A 811 -35.15 2.46 4.02
CA LEU A 811 -34.50 1.16 4.13
C LEU A 811 -33.84 0.98 5.50
N TYR A 812 -33.98 -0.22 6.03
CA TYR A 812 -33.37 -0.67 7.27
C TYR A 812 -32.69 -2.00 7.05
N THR A 813 -31.63 -2.25 7.81
CA THR A 813 -31.03 -3.58 7.95
C THR A 813 -31.24 -4.07 9.38
N VAL A 814 -31.61 -5.34 9.54
CA VAL A 814 -31.67 -5.99 10.85
C VAL A 814 -30.58 -7.04 10.92
N ASN A 815 -29.74 -6.99 11.96
CA ASN A 815 -28.80 -8.06 12.26
C ASN A 815 -29.55 -9.17 13.02
N LEU A 816 -29.44 -10.41 12.55
CA LEU A 816 -30.18 -11.57 13.06
C LEU A 816 -29.56 -12.19 14.32
N ASP A 817 -28.33 -11.83 14.69
CA ASP A 817 -27.71 -12.31 15.94
C ASP A 817 -28.16 -11.50 17.15
N ASN A 818 -28.31 -10.18 16.99
CA ASN A 818 -28.62 -9.26 18.08
C ASN A 818 -29.98 -8.55 17.91
N MET A 819 -30.67 -8.80 16.79
CA MET A 819 -31.96 -8.21 16.44
C MET A 819 -31.96 -6.68 16.39
N GLN A 820 -30.81 -6.06 16.15
CA GLN A 820 -30.67 -4.62 16.03
C GLN A 820 -31.00 -4.16 14.61
N ALA A 821 -31.94 -3.21 14.49
CA ALA A 821 -32.27 -2.57 13.22
C ALA A 821 -31.54 -1.22 13.07
N ASN A 822 -30.94 -0.97 11.91
CA ASN A 822 -30.24 0.26 11.58
C ASN A 822 -30.79 0.87 10.28
N PRO A 823 -31.01 2.19 10.20
CA PRO A 823 -31.38 2.84 8.96
C PRO A 823 -30.21 2.81 7.97
N VAL A 824 -30.51 2.64 6.68
CA VAL A 824 -29.51 2.56 5.60
C VAL A 824 -29.68 3.68 4.57
N SER A 825 -30.90 3.92 4.10
CA SER A 825 -31.13 4.96 3.07
C SER A 825 -31.40 6.31 3.71
N SER A 826 -30.79 7.37 3.17
CA SER A 826 -31.16 8.76 3.47
C SER A 826 -32.29 9.29 2.55
N THR A 827 -32.46 8.64 1.40
CA THR A 827 -33.47 8.97 0.39
C THR A 827 -34.85 8.53 0.85
N TRP A 828 -35.78 9.49 0.93
CA TRP A 828 -37.20 9.19 1.14
C TRP A 828 -37.75 8.46 -0.09
N CYS A 829 -38.69 7.54 0.10
CA CYS A 829 -39.34 6.79 -0.98
C CYS A 829 -38.42 5.73 -1.64
N SER A 830 -37.53 5.16 -0.84
CA SER A 830 -36.72 4.00 -1.19
C SER A 830 -37.56 2.72 -1.14
N SER A 831 -37.45 1.84 -2.15
CA SER A 831 -38.24 0.61 -2.25
C SER A 831 -37.49 -0.51 -2.99
N THR A 832 -38.01 -1.73 -2.87
CA THR A 832 -37.45 -2.95 -3.49
C THR A 832 -35.93 -3.12 -3.31
N PRO A 833 -35.38 -3.00 -2.08
CA PRO A 833 -33.97 -3.24 -1.85
C PRO A 833 -33.57 -4.69 -2.16
N GLU A 834 -32.36 -4.89 -2.63
CA GLU A 834 -31.77 -6.21 -2.81
C GLU A 834 -30.29 -6.17 -2.44
N TRP A 835 -29.88 -7.11 -1.60
CA TRP A 835 -28.50 -7.24 -1.19
C TRP A 835 -27.68 -7.96 -2.28
N SER A 836 -26.55 -7.39 -2.64
CA SER A 836 -25.59 -7.98 -3.57
C SER A 836 -24.86 -9.15 -2.93
N PRO A 837 -24.33 -10.11 -3.71
CA PRO A 837 -23.24 -10.97 -3.25
C PRO A 837 -22.01 -10.13 -2.86
N HIS A 838 -20.96 -10.79 -2.36
CA HIS A 838 -19.67 -10.13 -2.23
C HIS A 838 -19.15 -9.71 -3.61
N VAL A 839 -18.99 -8.40 -3.81
CA VAL A 839 -18.53 -7.75 -5.04
C VAL A 839 -17.25 -6.96 -4.78
N TYR A 840 -16.42 -6.81 -5.81
CA TYR A 840 -15.22 -6.00 -5.72
C TYR A 840 -15.57 -4.53 -5.42
N GLU A 841 -15.00 -3.99 -4.36
CA GLU A 841 -15.09 -2.57 -4.05
C GLU A 841 -13.87 -1.87 -4.66
N LYS A 842 -14.07 -1.23 -5.80
CA LYS A 842 -13.03 -0.36 -6.37
C LYS A 842 -12.69 0.72 -5.34
N PRO A 843 -11.42 0.84 -4.90
CA PRO A 843 -11.01 1.90 -3.99
C PRO A 843 -11.39 3.25 -4.60
N PRO A 844 -11.86 4.23 -3.79
CA PRO A 844 -12.13 5.56 -4.28
C PRO A 844 -10.88 6.10 -4.98
N ALA A 845 -11.06 6.75 -6.14
CA ALA A 845 -9.98 7.53 -6.72
C ALA A 845 -9.62 8.64 -5.71
N PRO A 846 -8.32 8.85 -5.42
CA PRO A 846 -7.88 9.86 -4.46
C PRO A 846 -8.28 11.28 -4.86
#